data_AF-A0A3B4GLW4-F1
#
_entry.id   AF-A0A3B4GLW4-F1
#
_cell.length_a   1.000
_cell.length_b   1.000
_cell.length_c   1.000
_cell.angle_alpha   90.00
_cell.angle_beta   90.00
_cell.angle_gamma   90.00
#
_symmetry.space_group_name_H-M   'P 1'
#
loop_
_entity.id
_entity.type
_entity.pdbx_description
1 polymer ?
#
loop_
_entity_poly.entity_id
_entity_poly.type
_entity_poly.pdbx_seq_one_letter_code
_entity_poly.pdbx_strand_id
1 'polypeptide(L)'
;MTVTYTDVLITDLNTQTVATTFAVEYEMDQSEARLKTDIALGVLGGVAVLYSLLKTISWKRRIASSFIDLETMVKFLLFYAGDLANVFFAVTVGTGLYWLIFYKAQQFVSVLLPLPAQEEQFVTYIGCAFALKAVQFLHKLALQVTVDIFLIDWERPRTKTNRSVPVSGESKNDTSPVSIWRTYFVANEWNEIQTIRKISPTFQIMTVLFFLEVLGFSNLALRDPWSNLQRSPEEYTPSYSLTLRYGVTATLWLCIGLLQVIFFTVFYAHFVEDKIRQFVDLCSVSNISVFILSYRCFGYYIHGRSVHGHADTNMEEMNNNLRREAESLCAQRGLLPNTEVQTFQVSLTSRLGMHYKKIQDSISRRNQPSRLTDASTLSSLEPHFKAYQAMNHFLGCVIDHAHSDMDYIVKDKLMFESVIGMEFLEPTEKSIFYNDEAHTFSNMLYYGNEATLLIFDTLFFCVVDLGSQSFVLAAVLTYVQQVIFRFLRNSLGRKNLANKTLVDERCGYISTAECVFVRARLPACRVPSAMPVTSQLLRALPRSKVLASSLLPCQQHQSQFGPVAHLPASRKSAHMWQRRQPSRSYQTSSVLHSYILTPPQVNSILKANEYSFKVPEFDGKNVSSVMGFESNQLPANAPIEDRRSAATCLQTRGMLLGVFDGHAGCACAQALSERLFYYIAVSLLPHNTLCELEAAVEAGRALSPILQWHKHPNDYFSREAQRLYFNSLRTYWQELIDLTSPGDVPDTREALLNAFKRLDNDISLEAQVGDPNAFLHYWVLRVAFSGATACVAHIDGPDLFIANAGDARAVLGVQEEDGSFSAHTFSNDHNAQNESEVARIRSEHPPSERKTVIRQERLLGLLMPFRAFGDVKFKWSIELQKRVLESGPDQLHENEQTKFIPPNYHTPPYLTAEPEITYHKLRPQDRFLVIGSDGLWETLHRQEVIRIVGEYLTGVHQHQPLKVGGYRVTLGQMQGLLEERKARASSAFEDQNAATHLMRHAVGNNEFGTVDHERLSKMLSLPEELARMYRDDITIIITQFNPHVIGAQRQEGQS
;
A
#
# COMPACT_ATOMS: atom_id res chain seq x y z
N MET A 1 -33.20 -51.61 -40.33
CA MET A 1 -33.67 -52.31 -39.11
C MET A 1 -33.58 -53.80 -39.38
N THR A 2 -32.49 -54.42 -38.96
CA THR A 2 -32.25 -55.86 -39.18
C THR A 2 -32.50 -56.56 -37.85
N VAL A 3 -33.62 -57.26 -37.72
CA VAL A 3 -33.98 -57.93 -36.46
C VAL A 3 -33.46 -59.36 -36.50
N THR A 4 -32.34 -59.60 -35.82
CA THR A 4 -31.82 -60.94 -35.55
C THR A 4 -32.48 -61.51 -34.30
N TYR A 5 -32.94 -62.76 -34.39
CA TYR A 5 -33.46 -63.51 -33.25
C TYR A 5 -32.72 -64.85 -33.17
N THR A 6 -32.65 -65.40 -31.96
CA THR A 6 -32.08 -66.73 -31.69
C THR A 6 -32.99 -67.45 -30.70
N ASP A 7 -33.18 -68.75 -30.89
CA ASP A 7 -34.04 -69.54 -30.03
C ASP A 7 -33.39 -69.74 -28.66
N VAL A 8 -34.12 -69.38 -27.59
CA VAL A 8 -33.67 -69.55 -26.20
C VAL A 8 -34.45 -70.70 -25.57
N LEU A 9 -33.73 -71.71 -25.08
CA LEU A 9 -34.34 -72.90 -24.48
C LEU A 9 -34.82 -72.59 -23.06
N ILE A 10 -36.14 -72.61 -22.85
CA ILE A 10 -36.77 -72.36 -21.54
C ILE A 10 -36.89 -73.69 -20.77
N THR A 11 -36.34 -73.72 -19.55
CA THR A 11 -36.33 -74.90 -18.66
C THR A 11 -37.30 -74.76 -17.47
N ASP A 12 -37.66 -73.54 -17.05
CA ASP A 12 -38.69 -73.28 -16.05
C ASP A 12 -39.43 -71.96 -16.33
N LEU A 13 -40.75 -72.05 -16.59
CA LEU A 13 -41.59 -70.91 -16.94
C LEU A 13 -41.78 -69.88 -15.82
N ASN A 14 -41.56 -70.26 -14.56
CA ASN A 14 -41.86 -69.39 -13.41
C ASN A 14 -40.65 -68.63 -12.86
N THR A 15 -39.43 -68.97 -13.30
CA THR A 15 -38.19 -68.43 -12.71
C THR A 15 -37.19 -67.87 -13.74
N GLN A 16 -37.31 -68.24 -15.02
CA GLN A 16 -36.29 -67.91 -16.02
C GLN A 16 -36.56 -66.58 -16.75
N THR A 17 -35.86 -65.52 -16.35
CA THR A 17 -35.87 -64.23 -17.06
C THR A 17 -34.94 -64.25 -18.27
N VAL A 18 -35.49 -64.10 -19.48
CA VAL A 18 -34.70 -63.97 -20.72
C VAL A 18 -34.37 -62.50 -20.97
N ALA A 19 -33.08 -62.16 -21.02
CA ALA A 19 -32.62 -60.80 -21.31
C ALA A 19 -32.67 -60.51 -22.82
N THR A 20 -33.69 -59.76 -23.26
CA THR A 20 -33.83 -59.29 -24.64
C THR A 20 -33.03 -58.01 -24.88
N THR A 21 -31.93 -58.12 -25.62
CA THR A 21 -31.16 -56.96 -26.10
C THR A 21 -31.63 -56.54 -27.49
N PHE A 22 -32.06 -55.28 -27.64
CA PHE A 22 -32.43 -54.69 -28.92
C PHE A 22 -31.38 -53.68 -29.37
N ALA A 23 -30.87 -53.83 -30.59
CA ALA A 23 -29.84 -52.96 -31.17
C ALA A 23 -30.37 -52.27 -32.43
N VAL A 24 -30.20 -50.94 -32.51
CA VAL A 24 -30.46 -50.14 -33.71
C VAL A 24 -29.18 -49.44 -34.09
N GLU A 25 -28.66 -49.77 -35.26
CA GLU A 25 -27.52 -49.09 -35.85
C GLU A 25 -28.03 -47.88 -36.64
N TYR A 26 -27.50 -46.70 -36.31
CA TYR A 26 -27.80 -45.43 -36.99
C TYR A 26 -26.56 -44.99 -37.75
N GLU A 27 -26.70 -44.82 -39.06
CA GLU A 27 -25.65 -44.29 -39.93
C GLU A 27 -26.01 -42.86 -40.37
N MET A 28 -25.02 -41.97 -40.38
CA MET A 28 -25.16 -40.58 -40.82
C MET A 28 -23.92 -40.19 -41.61
N ASP A 29 -24.08 -39.76 -42.86
CA ASP A 29 -22.98 -39.23 -43.63
C ASP A 29 -22.50 -37.89 -43.03
N GLN A 30 -21.22 -37.82 -42.66
CA GLN A 30 -20.58 -36.64 -42.10
C GLN A 30 -19.67 -35.92 -43.11
N SER A 31 -19.68 -36.34 -44.38
CA SER A 31 -18.90 -35.72 -45.46
C SER A 31 -19.21 -34.22 -45.61
N GLU A 32 -20.48 -33.84 -45.50
CA GLU A 32 -20.93 -32.45 -45.65
C GLU A 32 -20.43 -31.55 -44.51
N ALA A 33 -20.42 -32.05 -43.26
CA ALA A 33 -19.93 -31.31 -42.10
C ALA A 33 -18.41 -31.06 -42.18
N ARG A 34 -17.65 -32.06 -42.66
CA ARG A 34 -16.23 -31.93 -42.96
C ARG A 34 -15.99 -30.90 -44.08
N LEU A 35 -16.69 -31.02 -45.20
CA LEU A 35 -16.59 -30.10 -46.33
C LEU A 35 -16.88 -28.64 -45.93
N LYS A 36 -17.91 -28.41 -45.12
CA LYS A 36 -18.23 -27.06 -44.57
C LYS A 36 -17.11 -26.52 -43.69
N THR A 37 -16.46 -27.36 -42.89
CA THR A 37 -15.33 -26.98 -42.03
C THR A 37 -14.09 -26.63 -42.86
N ASP A 38 -13.77 -27.43 -43.87
CA ASP A 38 -12.64 -27.20 -44.77
C ASP A 38 -12.84 -25.92 -45.62
N ILE A 39 -14.06 -25.67 -46.12
CA ILE A 39 -14.43 -24.42 -46.80
C ILE A 39 -14.27 -23.21 -45.87
N ALA A 40 -14.74 -23.31 -44.61
CA ALA A 40 -14.61 -22.21 -43.64
C ALA A 40 -13.14 -21.88 -43.35
N LEU A 41 -12.28 -22.90 -43.15
CA LEU A 41 -10.84 -22.71 -42.98
C LEU A 41 -10.18 -22.08 -44.23
N GLY A 42 -10.54 -22.53 -45.43
CA GLY A 42 -10.01 -21.97 -46.69
C GLY A 42 -10.38 -20.50 -46.91
N VAL A 43 -11.66 -20.16 -46.74
CA VAL A 43 -12.17 -18.79 -46.94
C VAL A 43 -11.61 -17.83 -45.87
N LEU A 44 -11.72 -18.19 -44.58
CA LEU A 44 -11.22 -17.34 -43.49
C LEU A 44 -9.70 -17.27 -43.48
N GLY A 45 -9.00 -18.34 -43.87
CA GLY A 45 -7.55 -18.34 -44.09
C GLY A 45 -7.12 -17.37 -45.19
N GLY A 46 -7.85 -17.32 -46.31
CA GLY A 46 -7.64 -16.32 -47.36
C GLY A 46 -7.81 -14.88 -46.87
N VAL A 47 -8.82 -14.61 -46.04
CA VAL A 47 -9.01 -13.30 -45.38
C VAL A 47 -7.87 -12.98 -44.41
N ALA A 48 -7.39 -13.97 -43.66
CA ALA A 48 -6.25 -13.83 -42.76
C ALA A 48 -4.94 -13.48 -43.50
N VAL A 49 -4.68 -14.07 -44.68
CA VAL A 49 -3.56 -13.68 -45.55
C VAL A 49 -3.63 -12.20 -45.92
N LEU A 50 -4.79 -11.73 -46.39
CA LEU A 50 -4.99 -10.34 -46.80
C LEU A 50 -4.82 -9.37 -45.62
N TYR A 51 -5.40 -9.68 -44.46
CA TYR A 51 -5.29 -8.84 -43.27
C TYR A 51 -3.85 -8.79 -42.71
N SER A 52 -3.12 -9.91 -42.76
CA SER A 52 -1.70 -9.95 -42.41
C SER A 52 -0.81 -9.20 -43.40
N LEU A 53 -1.14 -9.21 -44.70
CA LEU A 53 -0.43 -8.40 -45.69
C LEU A 53 -0.62 -6.90 -45.40
N LEU A 54 -1.85 -6.46 -45.12
CA LEU A 54 -2.15 -5.07 -44.72
C LEU A 54 -1.38 -4.65 -43.45
N LYS A 55 -1.35 -5.51 -42.42
CA LYS A 55 -0.53 -5.26 -41.21
C LYS A 55 0.96 -5.18 -41.51
N THR A 56 1.46 -5.98 -42.43
CA THR A 56 2.87 -5.94 -42.86
C THR A 56 3.19 -4.63 -43.60
N ILE A 57 2.30 -4.17 -44.48
CA ILE A 57 2.43 -2.89 -45.19
C ILE A 57 2.43 -1.72 -44.18
N SER A 58 1.49 -1.71 -43.23
CA SER A 58 1.46 -0.70 -42.16
C SER A 58 2.74 -0.73 -41.30
N TRP A 59 3.20 -1.91 -40.89
CA TRP A 59 4.46 -2.06 -40.16
C TRP A 59 5.68 -1.55 -40.96
N LYS A 60 5.74 -1.81 -42.27
CA LYS A 60 6.85 -1.36 -43.12
C LYS A 60 6.90 0.16 -43.22
N ARG A 61 5.74 0.82 -43.35
CA ARG A 61 5.60 2.30 -43.25
C ARG A 61 6.10 2.83 -41.91
N ARG A 62 5.73 2.17 -40.80
CA ARG A 62 6.14 2.52 -39.42
C ARG A 62 7.65 2.39 -39.13
N ILE A 63 8.41 1.79 -40.04
CA ILE A 63 9.89 1.74 -40.00
C ILE A 63 10.55 2.73 -40.98
N ALA A 64 9.79 3.31 -41.93
CA ALA A 64 10.31 4.16 -43.01
C ALA A 64 11.44 3.48 -43.81
N SER A 65 11.18 2.25 -44.28
CA SER A 65 12.12 1.42 -45.06
C SER A 65 11.51 1.04 -46.41
N SER A 66 12.25 1.28 -47.50
CA SER A 66 11.78 1.15 -48.89
C SER A 66 11.96 -0.24 -49.52
N PHE A 67 12.78 -1.11 -48.95
CA PHE A 67 13.17 -2.39 -49.55
C PHE A 67 12.42 -3.57 -48.92
N ILE A 68 11.99 -4.56 -49.70
CA ILE A 68 11.35 -5.78 -49.16
C ILE A 68 12.44 -6.77 -48.76
N ASP A 69 12.99 -6.57 -47.57
CA ASP A 69 14.05 -7.42 -47.00
C ASP A 69 13.48 -8.71 -46.37
N LEU A 70 14.35 -9.69 -46.08
CA LEU A 70 13.98 -10.94 -45.39
C LEU A 70 13.22 -10.69 -44.07
N GLU A 71 13.57 -9.63 -43.33
CA GLU A 71 12.85 -9.20 -42.12
C GLU A 71 11.35 -8.95 -42.39
N THR A 72 11.01 -8.40 -43.56
CA THR A 72 9.63 -8.14 -43.99
C THR A 72 8.86 -9.44 -44.22
N MET A 73 9.51 -10.45 -44.82
CA MET A 73 8.90 -11.77 -45.00
C MET A 73 8.69 -12.48 -43.65
N VAL A 74 9.68 -12.44 -42.75
CA VAL A 74 9.56 -13.00 -41.40
C VAL A 74 8.45 -12.29 -40.62
N LYS A 75 8.32 -10.95 -40.73
CA LYS A 75 7.26 -10.20 -40.07
C LYS A 75 5.87 -10.56 -40.59
N PHE A 76 5.72 -10.73 -41.91
CA PHE A 76 4.50 -11.24 -42.51
C PHE A 76 4.11 -12.61 -41.95
N LEU A 77 5.05 -13.55 -41.91
CA LEU A 77 4.80 -14.90 -41.36
C LEU A 77 4.38 -14.85 -39.88
N LEU A 78 4.98 -13.97 -39.06
CA LEU A 78 4.60 -13.80 -37.65
C LEU A 78 3.22 -13.17 -37.47
N PHE A 79 2.82 -12.22 -38.33
CA PHE A 79 1.45 -11.69 -38.31
C PHE A 79 0.44 -12.74 -38.81
N TYR A 80 0.79 -13.47 -39.88
CA TYR A 80 -0.05 -14.49 -40.49
C TYR A 80 -0.29 -15.67 -39.56
N ALA A 81 0.73 -16.16 -38.85
CA ALA A 81 0.56 -17.16 -37.79
C ALA A 81 -0.50 -16.71 -36.77
N GLY A 82 -0.46 -15.45 -36.35
CA GLY A 82 -1.42 -14.90 -35.40
C GLY A 82 -2.86 -14.78 -35.90
N ASP A 83 -3.07 -14.43 -37.17
CA ASP A 83 -4.42 -14.38 -37.75
C ASP A 83 -4.94 -15.77 -38.07
N LEU A 84 -4.10 -16.65 -38.60
CA LEU A 84 -4.43 -18.04 -38.87
C LEU A 84 -4.76 -18.80 -37.58
N ALA A 85 -4.06 -18.51 -36.47
CA ALA A 85 -4.43 -19.02 -35.15
C ALA A 85 -5.83 -18.60 -34.71
N ASN A 86 -6.22 -17.33 -34.96
CA ASN A 86 -7.56 -16.84 -34.67
C ASN A 86 -8.61 -17.52 -35.56
N VAL A 87 -8.29 -17.81 -36.82
CA VAL A 87 -9.17 -18.57 -37.74
C VAL A 87 -9.36 -20.00 -37.25
N PHE A 88 -8.30 -20.74 -36.97
CA PHE A 88 -8.41 -22.10 -36.42
C PHE A 88 -9.18 -22.11 -35.10
N PHE A 89 -8.93 -21.15 -34.20
CA PHE A 89 -9.68 -21.02 -32.94
C PHE A 89 -11.17 -20.75 -33.18
N ALA A 90 -11.52 -19.78 -34.02
CA ALA A 90 -12.92 -19.45 -34.31
C ALA A 90 -13.68 -20.61 -34.96
N VAL A 91 -13.05 -21.30 -35.93
CA VAL A 91 -13.64 -22.48 -36.57
C VAL A 91 -13.77 -23.63 -35.56
N THR A 92 -12.70 -23.99 -34.84
CA THR A 92 -12.77 -25.12 -33.88
C THR A 92 -13.77 -24.87 -32.75
N VAL A 93 -13.90 -23.64 -32.23
CA VAL A 93 -14.93 -23.28 -31.24
C VAL A 93 -16.33 -23.36 -31.85
N GLY A 94 -16.56 -22.84 -33.06
CA GLY A 94 -17.85 -22.92 -33.74
C GLY A 94 -18.28 -24.37 -34.03
N THR A 95 -17.33 -25.19 -34.50
CA THR A 95 -17.47 -26.63 -34.73
C THR A 95 -17.78 -27.37 -33.42
N GLY A 96 -17.00 -27.15 -32.35
CA GLY A 96 -17.25 -27.76 -31.04
C GLY A 96 -18.60 -27.36 -30.42
N LEU A 97 -19.00 -26.09 -30.58
CA LEU A 97 -20.29 -25.58 -30.12
C LEU A 97 -21.46 -26.14 -30.94
N TYR A 98 -21.30 -26.34 -32.25
CA TYR A 98 -22.29 -27.00 -33.10
C TYR A 98 -22.61 -28.40 -32.58
N TRP A 99 -21.60 -29.26 -32.40
CA TRP A 99 -21.84 -30.59 -31.84
C TRP A 99 -22.37 -30.51 -30.41
N LEU A 100 -21.85 -29.63 -29.55
CA LEU A 100 -22.34 -29.49 -28.18
C LEU A 100 -23.85 -29.14 -28.12
N ILE A 101 -24.31 -28.18 -28.92
CA ILE A 101 -25.72 -27.77 -28.93
C ILE A 101 -26.57 -28.86 -29.60
N PHE A 102 -26.28 -29.22 -30.85
CA PHE A 102 -27.19 -30.09 -31.62
C PHE A 102 -27.17 -31.54 -31.12
N TYR A 103 -26.06 -32.05 -30.59
CA TYR A 103 -26.00 -33.41 -30.04
C TYR A 103 -26.66 -33.55 -28.66
N LYS A 104 -26.56 -32.54 -27.78
CA LYS A 104 -27.12 -32.58 -26.41
C LYS A 104 -28.53 -31.99 -26.29
N ALA A 105 -29.02 -31.24 -27.29
CA ALA A 105 -30.38 -30.72 -27.32
C ALA A 105 -31.36 -31.59 -28.14
N GLN A 106 -30.91 -32.72 -28.71
CA GLN A 106 -31.76 -33.56 -29.55
C GLN A 106 -32.75 -34.40 -28.73
N GLN A 107 -34.03 -34.35 -29.10
CA GLN A 107 -35.06 -35.27 -28.58
C GLN A 107 -35.25 -36.50 -29.46
N PHE A 108 -34.84 -36.41 -30.73
CA PHE A 108 -34.84 -37.50 -31.71
C PHE A 108 -33.45 -37.54 -32.36
N VAL A 109 -32.97 -38.73 -32.74
CA VAL A 109 -31.65 -38.90 -33.36
C VAL A 109 -31.59 -38.08 -34.66
N SER A 110 -30.80 -37.02 -34.64
CA SER A 110 -30.72 -36.02 -35.72
C SER A 110 -29.28 -35.64 -36.07
N VAL A 111 -28.36 -35.71 -35.10
CA VAL A 111 -26.92 -35.54 -35.32
C VAL A 111 -26.17 -36.61 -34.54
N LEU A 112 -25.22 -37.29 -35.20
CA LEU A 112 -24.26 -38.20 -34.58
C LEU A 112 -22.94 -37.48 -34.26
N LEU A 113 -22.20 -38.00 -33.28
CA LEU A 113 -20.86 -37.53 -32.95
C LEU A 113 -19.83 -37.87 -34.04
N PRO A 114 -18.70 -37.14 -34.14
CA PRO A 114 -17.66 -37.45 -35.11
C PRO A 114 -17.05 -38.84 -34.89
N LEU A 115 -16.66 -39.49 -35.98
CA LEU A 115 -15.88 -40.72 -35.92
C LEU A 115 -14.50 -40.47 -35.28
N PRO A 116 -13.84 -41.47 -34.67
CA PRO A 116 -12.54 -41.26 -34.00
C PRO A 116 -11.47 -40.60 -34.87
N ALA A 117 -11.38 -40.96 -36.16
CA ALA A 117 -10.45 -40.34 -37.12
C ALA A 117 -10.79 -38.86 -37.44
N GLN A 118 -12.04 -38.44 -37.24
CA GLN A 118 -12.47 -37.04 -37.35
C GLN A 118 -12.20 -36.28 -36.05
N GLU A 119 -12.38 -36.91 -34.88
CA GLU A 119 -11.95 -36.34 -33.59
C GLU A 119 -10.43 -36.08 -33.58
N GLU A 120 -9.61 -36.98 -34.14
CA GLU A 120 -8.16 -36.80 -34.27
C GLU A 120 -7.77 -35.62 -35.18
N GLN A 121 -8.44 -35.48 -36.34
CA GLN A 121 -8.26 -34.32 -37.23
C GLN A 121 -8.68 -33.00 -36.54
N PHE A 122 -9.77 -33.03 -35.77
CA PHE A 122 -10.24 -31.87 -35.01
C PHE A 122 -9.24 -31.45 -33.92
N VAL A 123 -8.70 -32.41 -33.16
CA VAL A 123 -7.62 -32.16 -32.17
C VAL A 123 -6.36 -31.61 -32.85
N THR A 124 -6.03 -32.09 -34.05
CA THR A 124 -4.91 -31.56 -34.85
C THR A 124 -5.10 -30.07 -35.18
N TYR A 125 -6.31 -29.65 -35.56
CA TYR A 125 -6.61 -28.23 -35.78
C TYR A 125 -6.48 -27.37 -34.51
N ILE A 126 -6.85 -27.90 -33.34
CA ILE A 126 -6.67 -27.22 -32.05
C ILE A 126 -5.17 -27.09 -31.71
N GLY A 127 -4.38 -28.15 -31.94
CA GLY A 127 -2.92 -28.13 -31.80
C GLY A 127 -2.26 -27.08 -32.69
N CYS A 128 -2.67 -27.00 -33.97
CA CYS A 128 -2.25 -25.95 -34.90
C CYS A 128 -2.64 -24.55 -34.41
N ALA A 129 -3.88 -24.37 -33.91
CA ALA A 129 -4.32 -23.10 -33.32
C ALA A 129 -3.41 -22.67 -32.17
N PHE A 130 -3.14 -23.57 -31.23
CA PHE A 130 -2.27 -23.31 -30.07
C PHE A 130 -0.84 -22.98 -30.49
N ALA A 131 -0.20 -23.79 -31.35
CA ALA A 131 1.17 -23.56 -31.78
C ALA A 131 1.35 -22.20 -32.47
N LEU A 132 0.45 -21.86 -33.40
CA LEU A 132 0.45 -20.57 -34.09
C LEU A 132 0.13 -19.40 -33.13
N LYS A 133 -0.76 -19.61 -32.15
CA LYS A 133 -1.07 -18.60 -31.13
C LYS A 133 0.11 -18.36 -30.19
N ALA A 134 0.85 -19.40 -29.81
CA ALA A 134 2.06 -19.30 -29.02
C ALA A 134 3.12 -18.46 -29.74
N VAL A 135 3.32 -18.66 -31.05
CA VAL A 135 4.21 -17.81 -31.88
C VAL A 135 3.75 -16.34 -31.86
N GLN A 136 2.45 -16.06 -32.03
CA GLN A 136 1.92 -14.69 -31.94
C GLN A 136 2.15 -14.08 -30.56
N PHE A 137 1.88 -14.83 -29.49
CA PHE A 137 2.02 -14.37 -28.10
C PHE A 137 3.48 -14.08 -27.76
N LEU A 138 4.41 -14.97 -28.10
CA LEU A 138 5.85 -14.77 -27.89
C LEU A 138 6.38 -13.58 -28.70
N HIS A 139 5.94 -13.38 -29.94
CA HIS A 139 6.28 -12.21 -30.75
C HIS A 139 5.76 -10.90 -30.13
N LYS A 140 4.52 -10.90 -29.62
CA LYS A 140 3.94 -9.77 -28.87
C LYS A 140 4.71 -9.49 -27.58
N LEU A 141 5.03 -10.52 -26.80
CA LEU A 141 5.81 -10.40 -25.57
C LEU A 141 7.19 -9.81 -25.84
N ALA A 142 7.90 -10.29 -26.87
CA ALA A 142 9.18 -9.74 -27.31
C ALA A 142 9.08 -8.24 -27.62
N LEU A 143 8.11 -7.83 -28.46
CA LEU A 143 7.90 -6.41 -28.79
C LEU A 143 7.61 -5.53 -27.56
N GLN A 144 6.90 -6.05 -26.56
CA GLN A 144 6.59 -5.31 -25.34
C GLN A 144 7.78 -5.17 -24.39
N VAL A 145 8.69 -6.15 -24.33
CA VAL A 145 9.89 -6.08 -23.47
C VAL A 145 11.07 -5.39 -24.14
N THR A 146 11.04 -5.15 -25.45
CA THR A 146 12.07 -4.40 -26.20
C THR A 146 11.60 -3.01 -26.66
N VAL A 147 10.52 -2.47 -26.08
CA VAL A 147 9.99 -1.15 -26.48
C VAL A 147 10.97 -0.03 -26.12
N ASP A 148 11.19 0.91 -27.03
CA ASP A 148 12.01 2.08 -26.74
C ASP A 148 11.17 3.09 -25.94
N ILE A 149 11.60 3.47 -24.74
CA ILE A 149 10.90 4.40 -23.85
C ILE A 149 11.87 5.43 -23.28
N PHE A 150 11.45 6.69 -23.27
CA PHE A 150 12.18 7.82 -22.71
C PHE A 150 11.26 8.73 -21.89
N LEU A 151 11.76 9.28 -20.78
CA LEU A 151 11.03 10.16 -19.88
C LEU A 151 11.57 11.59 -20.03
N ILE A 152 10.73 12.49 -20.55
CA ILE A 152 11.07 13.89 -20.78
C ILE A 152 10.72 14.66 -19.51
N ASP A 153 11.73 15.19 -18.83
CA ASP A 153 11.56 16.02 -17.64
C ASP A 153 11.53 17.51 -18.03
N TRP A 154 10.42 18.19 -17.69
CA TRP A 154 10.17 19.59 -18.02
C TRP A 154 10.59 20.56 -16.92
N GLU A 155 10.99 20.05 -15.75
CA GLU A 155 11.34 20.85 -14.58
C GLU A 155 12.63 21.65 -14.79
N ARG A 156 12.66 22.88 -14.26
CA ARG A 156 13.76 23.84 -14.48
C ARG A 156 14.52 24.11 -13.18
N PRO A 157 15.88 24.20 -13.21
CA PRO A 157 16.66 24.56 -12.04
C PRO A 157 16.20 25.89 -11.42
N ARG A 158 15.97 25.93 -10.11
CA ARG A 158 15.61 27.17 -9.41
C ARG A 158 16.86 28.02 -9.14
N THR A 159 16.79 29.31 -9.50
CA THR A 159 17.83 30.31 -9.18
C THR A 159 17.57 30.85 -7.79
N LYS A 160 18.55 30.78 -6.87
CA LYS A 160 18.43 31.38 -5.54
C LYS A 160 18.48 32.91 -5.62
N THR A 161 17.32 33.56 -5.64
CA THR A 161 17.20 35.01 -5.42
C THR A 161 17.36 35.35 -3.94
N ASN A 162 18.61 35.38 -3.46
CA ASN A 162 18.92 35.88 -2.12
C ASN A 162 18.43 37.34 -1.99
N ARG A 163 17.38 37.56 -1.19
CA ARG A 163 17.03 38.88 -0.65
C ARG A 163 18.00 39.26 0.47
N SER A 164 19.25 39.54 0.10
CA SER A 164 20.27 40.12 0.97
C SER A 164 20.86 41.35 0.27
N VAL A 165 20.93 42.47 0.98
CA VAL A 165 21.47 43.75 0.49
C VAL A 165 22.87 43.55 -0.10
N PRO A 166 23.17 44.10 -1.29
CA PRO A 166 24.43 43.82 -1.97
C PRO A 166 25.61 44.50 -1.25
N VAL A 167 26.55 43.70 -0.77
CA VAL A 167 27.93 44.12 -0.54
C VAL A 167 28.79 43.50 -1.65
N SER A 168 29.70 44.30 -2.21
CA SER A 168 30.43 44.02 -3.44
C SER A 168 31.31 42.75 -3.40
N GLY A 169 31.11 41.86 -4.38
CA GLY A 169 31.98 40.71 -4.64
C GLY A 169 31.26 39.66 -5.50
N GLU A 170 31.83 39.27 -6.64
CA GLU A 170 31.22 38.44 -7.68
C GLU A 170 30.40 37.24 -7.17
N SER A 171 29.08 37.29 -7.35
CA SER A 171 28.18 36.18 -7.03
C SER A 171 28.18 35.13 -8.14
N LYS A 172 28.78 33.95 -7.89
CA LYS A 172 28.42 32.74 -8.64
C LYS A 172 26.95 32.41 -8.36
N ASN A 173 26.15 32.32 -9.42
CA ASN A 173 24.76 31.88 -9.30
C ASN A 173 24.71 30.37 -9.05
N ASP A 174 24.68 29.96 -7.78
CA ASP A 174 24.37 28.58 -7.40
C ASP A 174 22.89 28.27 -7.71
N THR A 175 22.65 27.68 -8.87
CA THR A 175 21.36 27.08 -9.24
C THR A 175 21.19 25.74 -8.52
N SER A 176 20.03 25.52 -7.90
CA SER A 176 19.75 24.22 -7.28
C SER A 176 19.46 23.17 -8.37
N PRO A 177 20.06 21.95 -8.30
CA PRO A 177 19.76 20.89 -9.26
C PRO A 177 18.30 20.46 -9.19
N VAL A 178 17.78 19.97 -10.32
CA VAL A 178 16.41 19.43 -10.44
C VAL A 178 16.29 18.09 -9.72
N SER A 179 15.17 17.87 -9.03
CA SER A 179 14.86 16.60 -8.36
C SER A 179 14.58 15.49 -9.37
N ILE A 180 15.25 14.35 -9.20
CA ILE A 180 15.05 13.15 -10.04
C ILE A 180 13.87 12.27 -9.57
N TRP A 181 13.32 12.53 -8.38
CA TRP A 181 12.31 11.67 -7.75
C TRP A 181 11.02 11.54 -8.58
N ARG A 182 10.58 12.62 -9.26
CA ARG A 182 9.43 12.60 -10.17
C ARG A 182 9.63 11.58 -11.31
N THR A 183 10.83 11.51 -11.88
CA THR A 183 11.20 10.55 -12.94
C THR A 183 11.24 9.12 -12.43
N TYR A 184 11.74 8.90 -11.20
CA TYR A 184 11.64 7.60 -10.55
C TYR A 184 10.18 7.17 -10.31
N PHE A 185 9.32 8.10 -9.90
CA PHE A 185 7.92 7.79 -9.60
C PHE A 185 7.14 7.39 -10.87
N VAL A 186 7.24 8.18 -11.95
CA VAL A 186 6.63 7.82 -13.25
C VAL A 186 7.20 6.52 -13.81
N ALA A 187 8.50 6.25 -13.62
CA ALA A 187 9.11 4.98 -14.03
C ALA A 187 8.60 3.78 -13.19
N ASN A 188 8.34 3.97 -11.90
CA ASN A 188 7.81 2.92 -11.03
C ASN A 188 6.36 2.57 -11.37
N GLU A 189 5.50 3.59 -11.53
CA GLU A 189 4.10 3.40 -11.95
C GLU A 189 4.01 2.77 -13.35
N TRP A 190 4.91 3.16 -14.27
CA TRP A 190 5.03 2.46 -15.57
C TRP A 190 5.40 0.97 -15.41
N ASN A 191 6.18 0.59 -14.39
CA ASN A 191 6.48 -0.82 -14.07
C ASN A 191 5.29 -1.55 -13.45
N GLU A 192 4.49 -0.90 -12.60
CA GLU A 192 3.28 -1.48 -12.01
C GLU A 192 2.24 -1.85 -13.08
N ILE A 193 1.99 -0.94 -14.04
CA ILE A 193 0.93 -1.14 -15.04
C ILE A 193 1.24 -2.17 -16.14
N GLN A 194 2.48 -2.68 -16.25
CA GLN A 194 2.90 -3.54 -17.38
C GLN A 194 2.13 -4.86 -17.47
N THR A 195 1.80 -5.47 -16.33
CA THR A 195 1.12 -6.77 -16.26
C THR A 195 -0.32 -6.70 -15.77
N ILE A 196 -0.90 -5.50 -15.66
CA ILE A 196 -2.33 -5.34 -15.35
C ILE A 196 -3.17 -5.91 -16.51
N ARG A 197 -4.15 -6.74 -16.16
CA ARG A 197 -5.15 -7.36 -17.05
C ARG A 197 -6.55 -6.89 -16.67
N LYS A 198 -7.48 -6.94 -17.61
CA LYS A 198 -8.93 -6.66 -17.40
C LYS A 198 -9.65 -7.89 -16.83
N ILE A 199 -9.11 -9.09 -17.08
CA ILE A 199 -9.59 -10.36 -16.55
C ILE A 199 -8.71 -10.77 -15.37
N SER A 200 -9.31 -11.18 -14.26
CA SER A 200 -8.59 -11.77 -13.13
C SER A 200 -8.24 -13.23 -13.46
N PRO A 201 -6.96 -13.59 -13.65
CA PRO A 201 -6.60 -14.92 -14.18
C PRO A 201 -6.90 -16.05 -13.18
N THR A 202 -6.66 -15.81 -11.89
CA THR A 202 -6.99 -16.76 -10.82
C THR A 202 -8.50 -16.99 -10.73
N PHE A 203 -9.31 -15.92 -10.77
CA PHE A 203 -10.77 -16.03 -10.72
C PHE A 203 -11.33 -16.72 -11.97
N GLN A 204 -10.76 -16.46 -13.14
CA GLN A 204 -11.09 -17.14 -14.39
C GLN A 204 -10.89 -18.66 -14.26
N ILE A 205 -9.71 -19.12 -13.83
CA ILE A 205 -9.40 -20.55 -13.69
C ILE A 205 -10.29 -21.21 -12.63
N MET A 206 -10.44 -20.60 -11.44
CA MET A 206 -11.27 -21.15 -10.37
C MET A 206 -12.75 -21.25 -10.77
N THR A 207 -13.27 -20.26 -11.49
CA THR A 207 -14.67 -20.27 -11.95
C THR A 207 -14.88 -21.31 -13.05
N VAL A 208 -13.98 -21.43 -14.02
CA VAL A 208 -14.05 -22.49 -15.04
C VAL A 208 -14.03 -23.88 -14.39
N LEU A 209 -13.10 -24.11 -13.45
CA LEU A 209 -12.99 -25.40 -12.75
C LEU A 209 -14.23 -25.70 -11.89
N PHE A 210 -14.80 -24.69 -11.23
CA PHE A 210 -16.06 -24.82 -10.49
C PHE A 210 -17.23 -25.24 -11.39
N PHE A 211 -17.40 -24.64 -12.57
CA PHE A 211 -18.44 -25.08 -13.50
C PHE A 211 -18.20 -26.51 -14.01
N LEU A 212 -16.96 -26.84 -14.41
CA LEU A 212 -16.62 -28.15 -14.96
C LEU A 212 -16.77 -29.29 -13.94
N GLU A 213 -16.13 -29.18 -12.78
CA GLU A 213 -16.05 -30.28 -11.80
C GLU A 213 -17.12 -30.20 -10.71
N VAL A 214 -17.39 -29.00 -10.15
CA VAL A 214 -18.30 -28.86 -8.99
C VAL A 214 -19.77 -28.81 -9.41
N LEU A 215 -20.09 -28.12 -10.50
CA LEU A 215 -21.44 -28.11 -11.09
C LEU A 215 -21.66 -29.21 -12.13
N GLY A 216 -20.68 -30.07 -12.37
CA GLY A 216 -20.81 -31.24 -13.24
C GLY A 216 -20.97 -30.94 -14.73
N PHE A 217 -20.54 -29.77 -15.23
CA PHE A 217 -20.57 -29.49 -16.68
C PHE A 217 -19.64 -30.42 -17.47
N SER A 218 -18.68 -31.08 -16.81
CA SER A 218 -17.91 -32.20 -17.37
C SER A 218 -18.80 -33.32 -17.94
N ASN A 219 -20.00 -33.55 -17.38
CA ASN A 219 -20.96 -34.55 -17.87
C ASN A 219 -21.54 -34.22 -19.25
N LEU A 220 -21.51 -32.94 -19.66
CA LEU A 220 -21.89 -32.53 -21.03
C LEU A 220 -20.86 -32.98 -22.09
N ALA A 221 -19.66 -33.42 -21.69
CA ALA A 221 -18.66 -33.98 -22.59
C ALA A 221 -18.82 -35.49 -22.87
N LEU A 222 -19.75 -36.17 -22.18
CA LEU A 222 -19.99 -37.61 -22.31
C LEU A 222 -20.67 -37.96 -23.65
N ARG A 223 -20.35 -39.13 -24.21
CA ARG A 223 -20.85 -39.65 -25.52
C ARG A 223 -22.32 -40.11 -25.55
N ASP A 224 -23.14 -39.69 -24.60
CA ASP A 224 -24.60 -39.87 -24.62
C ASP A 224 -25.31 -38.56 -25.01
N PRO A 225 -26.56 -38.59 -25.51
CA PRO A 225 -27.28 -37.37 -25.88
C PRO A 225 -27.82 -36.58 -24.67
N TRP A 226 -27.71 -37.10 -23.44
CA TRP A 226 -28.34 -36.48 -22.26
C TRP A 226 -27.57 -35.27 -21.74
N SER A 227 -28.33 -34.24 -21.34
CA SER A 227 -27.82 -32.96 -20.83
C SER A 227 -27.84 -32.87 -19.29
N ASN A 228 -28.03 -34.00 -18.59
CA ASN A 228 -28.02 -34.08 -17.14
C ASN A 228 -26.63 -33.74 -16.56
N LEU A 229 -26.57 -32.69 -15.73
CA LEU A 229 -25.34 -32.24 -15.05
C LEU A 229 -24.96 -33.14 -13.85
N GLN A 230 -25.92 -33.86 -13.28
CA GLN A 230 -25.75 -34.73 -12.12
C GLN A 230 -26.27 -36.14 -12.47
N ARG A 231 -25.53 -37.18 -12.08
CA ARG A 231 -25.87 -38.60 -12.29
C ARG A 231 -25.79 -39.38 -10.99
N SER A 232 -26.49 -40.51 -10.92
CA SER A 232 -26.34 -41.44 -9.80
C SER A 232 -25.10 -42.33 -10.00
N PRO A 233 -24.46 -42.82 -8.92
CA PRO A 233 -23.29 -43.70 -9.02
C PRO A 233 -23.57 -45.07 -9.67
N GLU A 234 -24.85 -45.45 -9.78
CA GLU A 234 -25.33 -46.72 -10.33
C GLU A 234 -25.60 -46.62 -11.85
N GLU A 235 -25.50 -45.42 -12.43
CA GLU A 235 -25.83 -45.14 -13.83
C GLU A 235 -24.58 -45.30 -14.72
N TYR A 236 -24.76 -45.92 -15.90
CA TYR A 236 -23.65 -46.16 -16.84
C TYR A 236 -23.03 -44.85 -17.35
N THR A 237 -21.72 -44.69 -17.18
CA THR A 237 -20.94 -43.56 -17.69
C THR A 237 -20.20 -43.94 -18.97
N PRO A 238 -20.60 -43.44 -20.16
CA PRO A 238 -19.85 -43.66 -21.39
C PRO A 238 -18.55 -42.84 -21.39
N SER A 239 -17.62 -43.14 -22.31
CA SER A 239 -16.40 -42.33 -22.44
C SER A 239 -16.70 -40.90 -22.91
N TYR A 240 -15.79 -39.96 -22.64
CA TYR A 240 -15.86 -38.61 -23.19
C TYR A 240 -15.70 -38.57 -24.72
N SER A 241 -16.30 -37.57 -25.37
CA SER A 241 -15.96 -37.13 -26.74
C SER A 241 -14.99 -35.95 -26.65
N LEU A 242 -13.93 -35.98 -27.46
CA LEU A 242 -12.93 -34.92 -27.50
C LEU A 242 -13.53 -33.62 -28.06
N THR A 243 -14.41 -33.73 -29.04
CA THR A 243 -15.14 -32.59 -29.63
C THR A 243 -16.07 -31.92 -28.62
N LEU A 244 -16.88 -32.69 -27.88
CA LEU A 244 -17.76 -32.14 -26.84
C LEU A 244 -16.95 -31.54 -25.68
N ARG A 245 -15.89 -32.22 -25.23
CA ARG A 245 -15.01 -31.78 -24.14
C ARG A 245 -14.36 -30.43 -24.43
N TYR A 246 -13.84 -30.25 -25.64
CA TYR A 246 -13.35 -28.96 -26.11
C TYR A 246 -14.47 -27.91 -26.18
N GLY A 247 -15.64 -28.27 -26.74
CA GLY A 247 -16.78 -27.36 -26.90
C GLY A 247 -17.27 -26.77 -25.58
N VAL A 248 -17.46 -27.60 -24.53
CA VAL A 248 -17.87 -27.14 -23.19
C VAL A 248 -16.81 -26.21 -22.61
N THR A 249 -15.56 -26.65 -22.63
CA THR A 249 -14.43 -25.96 -22.01
C THR A 249 -14.17 -24.58 -22.64
N ALA A 250 -14.06 -24.52 -23.96
CA ALA A 250 -13.83 -23.27 -24.67
C ALA A 250 -15.00 -22.28 -24.52
N THR A 251 -16.24 -22.79 -24.49
CA THR A 251 -17.43 -21.96 -24.24
C THR A 251 -17.41 -21.35 -22.85
N LEU A 252 -17.13 -22.14 -21.80
CA LEU A 252 -17.04 -21.63 -20.43
C LEU A 252 -15.93 -20.57 -20.30
N TRP A 253 -14.73 -20.84 -20.83
CA TRP A 253 -13.63 -19.87 -20.84
C TRP A 253 -14.01 -18.55 -21.49
N LEU A 254 -14.62 -18.59 -22.68
CA LEU A 254 -15.02 -17.39 -23.42
C LEU A 254 -16.16 -16.63 -22.75
N CYS A 255 -17.19 -17.32 -22.25
CA CYS A 255 -18.32 -16.70 -21.57
C CYS A 255 -17.90 -16.01 -20.26
N ILE A 256 -17.13 -16.68 -19.41
CA ILE A 256 -16.64 -16.11 -18.15
C ILE A 256 -15.67 -14.95 -18.43
N GLY A 257 -14.78 -15.10 -19.42
CA GLY A 257 -13.85 -14.04 -19.82
C GLY A 257 -14.55 -12.80 -20.37
N LEU A 258 -15.58 -12.99 -21.21
CA LEU A 258 -16.40 -11.89 -21.74
C LEU A 258 -17.16 -11.16 -20.63
N LEU A 259 -17.77 -11.89 -19.69
CA LEU A 259 -18.46 -11.30 -18.55
C LEU A 259 -17.49 -10.47 -17.68
N GLN A 260 -16.27 -10.95 -17.43
CA GLN A 260 -15.24 -10.19 -16.74
C GLN A 260 -14.82 -8.92 -17.50
N VAL A 261 -14.61 -8.99 -18.83
CA VAL A 261 -14.25 -7.82 -19.63
C VAL A 261 -15.37 -6.78 -19.65
N ILE A 262 -16.64 -7.20 -19.74
CA ILE A 262 -17.80 -6.31 -19.67
C ILE A 262 -17.88 -5.68 -18.27
N PHE A 263 -17.77 -6.48 -17.20
CA PHE A 263 -17.78 -5.97 -15.83
C PHE A 263 -16.67 -4.94 -15.60
N PHE A 264 -15.44 -5.25 -16.01
CA PHE A 264 -14.30 -4.37 -15.83
C PHE A 264 -14.47 -3.07 -16.64
N THR A 265 -14.83 -3.17 -17.92
CA THR A 265 -14.87 -2.01 -18.83
C THR A 265 -16.08 -1.10 -18.56
N VAL A 266 -17.24 -1.67 -18.23
CA VAL A 266 -18.49 -0.90 -18.03
C VAL A 266 -18.64 -0.42 -16.60
N PHE A 267 -18.27 -1.24 -15.60
CA PHE A 267 -18.48 -0.92 -14.19
C PHE A 267 -17.19 -0.50 -13.48
N TYR A 268 -16.16 -1.36 -13.47
CA TYR A 268 -14.96 -1.11 -12.67
C TYR A 268 -14.21 0.17 -13.12
N ALA A 269 -13.89 0.28 -14.40
CA ALA A 269 -13.17 1.43 -14.95
C ALA A 269 -13.99 2.75 -14.86
N HIS A 270 -15.32 2.68 -14.91
CA HIS A 270 -16.17 3.89 -14.89
C HIS A 270 -16.50 4.39 -13.47
N PHE A 271 -16.64 3.49 -12.49
CA PHE A 271 -17.10 3.81 -11.13
C PHE A 271 -16.07 3.59 -10.03
N VAL A 272 -15.02 2.78 -10.26
CA VAL A 272 -14.03 2.41 -9.24
C VAL A 272 -12.65 3.00 -9.57
N GLU A 273 -12.01 2.54 -10.65
CA GLU A 273 -10.60 2.90 -10.92
C GLU A 273 -10.19 2.67 -12.38
N ASP A 274 -9.66 3.71 -13.03
CA ASP A 274 -9.00 3.61 -14.35
C ASP A 274 -7.49 3.88 -14.22
N LYS A 275 -6.72 2.80 -14.13
CA LYS A 275 -5.25 2.85 -14.01
C LYS A 275 -4.55 3.49 -15.19
N ILE A 276 -5.12 3.39 -16.40
CA ILE A 276 -4.49 3.95 -17.61
C ILE A 276 -4.64 5.46 -17.62
N ARG A 277 -5.83 5.97 -17.27
CA ARG A 277 -6.06 7.42 -17.12
C ARG A 277 -5.26 8.01 -15.95
N GLN A 278 -5.24 7.34 -14.80
CA GLN A 278 -4.44 7.76 -13.64
C GLN A 278 -2.95 7.92 -13.98
N PHE A 279 -2.38 7.03 -14.82
CA PHE A 279 -0.99 7.17 -15.26
C PHE A 279 -0.76 8.43 -16.12
N VAL A 280 -1.71 8.81 -16.98
CA VAL A 280 -1.65 10.04 -17.79
C VAL A 280 -1.79 11.29 -16.90
N ASP A 281 -2.74 11.27 -15.96
CA ASP A 281 -2.91 12.34 -14.97
C ASP A 281 -1.64 12.52 -14.11
N LEU A 282 -1.01 11.41 -13.71
CA LEU A 282 0.24 11.42 -12.95
C LEU A 282 1.41 12.04 -13.72
N CYS A 283 1.57 11.69 -15.00
CA CYS A 283 2.60 12.30 -15.86
C CYS A 283 2.50 13.84 -15.82
N SER A 284 1.27 14.34 -15.88
CA SER A 284 0.92 15.77 -15.84
C SER A 284 1.31 16.44 -14.51
N VAL A 285 0.91 15.83 -13.39
CA VAL A 285 1.22 16.34 -12.04
C VAL A 285 2.72 16.25 -11.74
N SER A 286 3.41 15.27 -12.30
CA SER A 286 4.86 15.08 -12.16
C SER A 286 5.70 15.98 -13.08
N ASN A 287 5.07 16.77 -13.97
CA ASN A 287 5.75 17.59 -14.98
C ASN A 287 6.68 16.77 -15.91
N ILE A 288 6.26 15.55 -16.28
CA ILE A 288 7.04 14.59 -17.08
C ILE A 288 6.21 14.04 -18.23
N SER A 289 6.69 14.18 -19.47
CA SER A 289 6.09 13.48 -20.62
C SER A 289 6.74 12.12 -20.86
N VAL A 290 5.98 11.15 -21.36
CA VAL A 290 6.48 9.83 -21.73
C VAL A 290 6.51 9.70 -23.25
N PHE A 291 7.67 9.39 -23.83
CA PHE A 291 7.84 9.18 -25.25
C PHE A 291 8.22 7.71 -25.52
N ILE A 292 7.42 7.02 -26.33
CA ILE A 292 7.48 5.57 -26.53
C ILE A 292 7.57 5.30 -28.03
N LEU A 293 8.55 4.51 -28.47
CA LEU A 293 8.65 4.01 -29.83
C LEU A 293 8.51 2.48 -29.84
N SER A 294 7.42 2.03 -30.45
CA SER A 294 7.14 0.61 -30.72
C SER A 294 7.86 0.09 -31.96
N TYR A 295 8.15 1.00 -32.89
CA TYR A 295 8.92 0.82 -34.11
C TYR A 295 9.75 2.09 -34.37
N ARG A 296 10.77 1.99 -35.22
CA ARG A 296 11.75 3.06 -35.50
C ARG A 296 11.16 4.46 -35.73
N CYS A 297 10.02 4.56 -36.41
CA CYS A 297 9.34 5.81 -36.70
C CYS A 297 7.89 5.84 -36.19
N PHE A 298 7.50 4.95 -35.27
CA PHE A 298 6.12 4.88 -34.78
C PHE A 298 5.97 4.46 -33.31
N GLY A 299 5.14 5.18 -32.57
CA GLY A 299 4.72 4.79 -31.24
C GLY A 299 3.74 5.78 -30.64
N TYR A 300 4.02 6.24 -29.42
CA TYR A 300 3.09 6.99 -28.59
C TYR A 300 3.80 8.11 -27.84
N TYR A 301 3.10 9.22 -27.63
CA TYR A 301 3.52 10.31 -26.77
C TYR A 301 2.41 10.60 -25.76
N ILE A 302 2.79 10.66 -24.49
CA ILE A 302 1.94 11.05 -23.37
C ILE A 302 2.45 12.40 -22.90
N HIS A 303 1.65 13.44 -23.12
CA HIS A 303 1.97 14.80 -22.73
C HIS A 303 1.70 14.99 -21.24
N GLY A 304 2.76 15.22 -20.46
CA GLY A 304 2.69 15.45 -19.02
C GLY A 304 3.39 16.73 -18.59
N ARG A 305 3.50 17.75 -19.46
CA ARG A 305 4.02 19.06 -19.06
C ARG A 305 2.99 19.75 -18.18
N SER A 306 3.39 20.17 -16.98
CA SER A 306 2.48 20.84 -16.03
C SER A 306 2.10 22.23 -16.55
N VAL A 307 0.80 22.55 -16.48
CA VAL A 307 0.26 23.87 -16.85
C VAL A 307 0.73 24.99 -15.91
N HIS A 308 1.28 24.62 -14.74
CA HIS A 308 1.86 25.53 -13.75
C HIS A 308 3.39 25.68 -13.91
N GLY A 309 4.00 24.95 -14.83
CA GLY A 309 5.44 25.05 -15.19
C GLY A 309 6.41 24.35 -14.24
N HIS A 310 6.01 24.11 -12.99
CA HIS A 310 6.78 23.42 -11.95
C HIS A 310 5.92 22.36 -11.25
N ALA A 311 6.52 21.22 -10.87
CA ALA A 311 5.89 20.19 -10.04
C ALA A 311 6.48 20.12 -8.62
N ASP A 312 7.80 20.32 -8.47
CA ASP A 312 8.49 20.33 -7.17
C ASP A 312 8.11 21.61 -6.39
N THR A 313 6.95 21.57 -5.76
CA THR A 313 6.24 22.69 -5.10
C THR A 313 5.76 22.25 -3.71
N ASN A 314 5.45 23.21 -2.82
CA ASN A 314 4.92 22.86 -1.50
C ASN A 314 3.43 22.47 -1.58
N MET A 315 2.89 21.90 -0.50
CA MET A 315 1.49 21.41 -0.48
C MET A 315 0.46 22.52 -0.72
N GLU A 316 0.72 23.74 -0.24
CA GLU A 316 -0.17 24.88 -0.42
C GLU A 316 -0.21 25.31 -1.89
N GLU A 317 0.94 25.46 -2.53
CA GLU A 317 1.10 25.78 -3.94
C GLU A 317 0.47 24.70 -4.82
N MET A 318 0.71 23.42 -4.54
CA MET A 318 0.08 22.29 -5.25
C MET A 318 -1.45 22.29 -5.10
N ASN A 319 -1.99 22.51 -3.90
CA ASN A 319 -3.44 22.57 -3.67
C ASN A 319 -4.07 23.79 -4.36
N ASN A 320 -3.40 24.94 -4.36
CA ASN A 320 -3.84 26.14 -5.08
C ASN A 320 -3.80 25.93 -6.60
N ASN A 321 -2.80 25.22 -7.12
CA ASN A 321 -2.70 24.82 -8.52
C ASN A 321 -3.86 23.89 -8.93
N LEU A 322 -4.15 22.86 -8.14
CA LEU A 322 -5.28 21.94 -8.37
C LEU A 322 -6.65 22.65 -8.27
N ARG A 323 -6.81 23.61 -7.34
CA ARG A 323 -8.01 24.46 -7.26
C ARG A 323 -8.18 25.32 -8.51
N ARG A 324 -7.11 25.94 -9.00
CA ARG A 324 -7.14 26.71 -10.25
C ARG A 324 -7.49 25.86 -11.46
N GLU A 325 -7.05 24.61 -11.52
CA GLU A 325 -7.50 23.66 -12.55
C GLU A 325 -9.00 23.36 -12.43
N ALA A 326 -9.49 23.05 -11.22
CA ALA A 326 -10.91 22.78 -10.98
C ALA A 326 -11.82 23.98 -11.30
N GLU A 327 -11.34 25.21 -11.07
CA GLU A 327 -12.03 26.46 -11.40
C GLU A 327 -11.79 26.92 -12.86
N SER A 328 -11.03 26.17 -13.67
CA SER A 328 -10.66 26.53 -15.06
C SER A 328 -9.91 27.87 -15.19
N LEU A 329 -9.12 28.23 -14.18
CA LEU A 329 -8.28 29.44 -14.08
C LEU A 329 -6.84 29.25 -14.58
N CYS A 330 -6.62 28.26 -15.46
CA CYS A 330 -5.36 27.94 -16.10
C CYS A 330 -5.59 27.39 -17.51
N ALA A 331 -4.50 27.18 -18.27
CA ALA A 331 -4.58 26.44 -19.52
C ALA A 331 -5.00 24.98 -19.28
N GLN A 332 -5.59 24.35 -20.30
CA GLN A 332 -5.90 22.93 -20.28
C GLN A 332 -4.63 22.07 -20.44
N ARG A 333 -4.68 20.82 -19.96
CA ARG A 333 -3.51 19.91 -19.89
C ARG A 333 -3.06 19.29 -21.22
N GLY A 334 -3.73 19.59 -22.34
CA GLY A 334 -3.40 19.04 -23.65
C GLY A 334 -2.20 19.70 -24.33
N LEU A 335 -1.67 19.03 -25.35
CA LEU A 335 -0.50 19.51 -26.11
C LEU A 335 -0.79 20.78 -26.93
N LEU A 336 -2.05 20.98 -27.35
CA LEU A 336 -2.48 22.17 -28.07
C LEU A 336 -3.19 23.15 -27.10
N PRO A 337 -3.10 24.47 -27.33
CA PRO A 337 -3.85 25.44 -26.55
C PRO A 337 -5.35 25.13 -26.55
N ASN A 338 -5.95 25.12 -25.35
CA ASN A 338 -7.37 24.85 -25.11
C ASN A 338 -7.86 23.42 -25.45
N THR A 339 -6.97 22.42 -25.53
CA THR A 339 -7.39 21.01 -25.63
C THR A 339 -7.10 20.22 -24.35
N GLU A 340 -7.90 19.19 -24.07
CA GLU A 340 -7.69 18.25 -22.95
C GLU A 340 -6.98 16.95 -23.41
N VAL A 341 -6.68 16.80 -24.70
CA VAL A 341 -6.07 15.58 -25.24
C VAL A 341 -4.58 15.53 -24.90
N GLN A 342 -4.20 14.53 -24.11
CA GLN A 342 -2.83 14.33 -23.62
C GLN A 342 -2.10 13.15 -24.26
N THR A 343 -2.84 12.18 -24.80
CA THR A 343 -2.27 10.99 -25.44
C THR A 343 -2.32 11.09 -26.95
N PHE A 344 -1.21 10.71 -27.60
CA PHE A 344 -1.02 10.80 -29.05
C PHE A 344 -0.37 9.54 -29.61
N GLN A 345 -0.81 9.08 -30.79
CA GLN A 345 -0.05 8.12 -31.59
C GLN A 345 0.88 8.89 -32.53
N VAL A 346 2.17 8.59 -32.53
CA VAL A 346 3.18 9.41 -33.21
C VAL A 346 3.78 8.65 -34.39
N SER A 347 3.74 9.26 -35.57
CA SER A 347 4.48 8.86 -36.77
C SER A 347 5.59 9.88 -37.05
N LEU A 348 6.85 9.49 -36.86
CA LEU A 348 8.01 10.37 -37.04
C LEU A 348 8.47 10.41 -38.51
N THR A 349 9.03 11.53 -38.94
CA THR A 349 9.86 11.54 -40.17
C THR A 349 11.12 10.69 -39.98
N SER A 350 11.64 10.12 -41.06
CA SER A 350 12.88 9.31 -41.03
C SER A 350 14.08 10.10 -40.47
N ARG A 351 14.14 11.42 -40.71
CA ARG A 351 15.16 12.31 -40.14
C ARG A 351 15.11 12.37 -38.62
N LEU A 352 13.92 12.65 -38.05
CA LEU A 352 13.71 12.74 -36.61
C LEU A 352 13.98 11.39 -35.92
N GLY A 353 13.48 10.28 -36.49
CA GLY A 353 13.74 8.93 -35.99
C GLY A 353 15.23 8.52 -36.03
N MET A 354 15.98 8.92 -37.07
CA MET A 354 17.44 8.71 -37.11
C MET A 354 18.18 9.52 -36.06
N HIS A 355 17.79 10.77 -35.83
CA HIS A 355 18.44 11.63 -34.84
C HIS A 355 18.20 11.12 -33.41
N TYR A 356 16.95 10.76 -33.10
CA TYR A 356 16.59 10.09 -31.85
C TYR A 356 17.43 8.83 -31.63
N LYS A 357 17.44 7.90 -32.60
CA LYS A 357 18.20 6.65 -32.48
C LYS A 357 19.70 6.89 -32.27
N LYS A 358 20.31 7.86 -32.97
CA LYS A 358 21.74 8.20 -32.81
C LYS A 358 22.08 8.62 -31.38
N ILE A 359 21.22 9.39 -30.71
CA ILE A 359 21.41 9.77 -29.31
C ILE A 359 21.15 8.56 -28.40
N GLN A 360 20.09 7.80 -28.64
CA GLN A 360 19.70 6.64 -27.83
C GLN A 360 20.73 5.51 -27.86
N ASP A 361 21.37 5.26 -29.02
CA ASP A 361 22.46 4.31 -29.18
C ASP A 361 23.71 4.73 -28.37
N SER A 362 23.89 6.03 -28.09
CA SER A 362 24.97 6.51 -27.21
C SER A 362 24.67 6.27 -25.72
N ILE A 363 23.39 6.35 -25.31
CA ILE A 363 22.93 6.02 -23.95
C ILE A 363 23.04 4.50 -23.70
N SER A 364 22.76 3.68 -24.73
CA SER A 364 22.62 2.21 -24.60
C SER A 364 23.95 1.43 -24.56
N ARG A 365 25.13 2.07 -24.64
CA ARG A 365 26.45 1.40 -24.73
C ARG A 365 26.98 0.75 -23.43
N ARG A 366 26.13 0.63 -22.41
CA ARG A 366 26.40 0.07 -21.06
C ARG A 366 27.08 -1.32 -21.05
N ASN A 367 26.94 -2.12 -22.10
CA ASN A 367 27.16 -3.58 -22.06
C ASN A 367 28.33 -4.13 -22.93
N GLN A 368 29.30 -3.31 -23.34
CA GLN A 368 30.50 -3.84 -24.00
C GLN A 368 31.62 -4.08 -22.96
N PRO A 369 32.14 -5.32 -22.80
CA PRO A 369 33.18 -5.60 -21.82
C PRO A 369 34.53 -5.02 -22.28
N SER A 370 34.88 -3.84 -21.77
CA SER A 370 36.19 -3.22 -21.94
C SER A 370 37.28 -4.11 -21.36
N ARG A 371 38.23 -4.54 -22.19
CA ARG A 371 39.45 -5.21 -21.70
C ARG A 371 40.30 -4.21 -20.91
N LEU A 372 40.72 -4.61 -19.70
CA LEU A 372 41.92 -4.15 -18.98
C LEU A 372 42.17 -2.62 -18.92
N THR A 373 41.80 -1.96 -17.81
CA THR A 373 42.63 -0.94 -17.12
C THR A 373 42.00 -0.48 -15.79
N ASP A 374 42.83 0.10 -14.92
CA ASP A 374 42.56 0.32 -13.50
C ASP A 374 41.65 1.51 -13.13
N ALA A 375 41.09 1.42 -11.92
CA ALA A 375 40.83 2.51 -10.97
C ALA A 375 40.33 3.89 -11.49
N SER A 376 39.01 4.03 -11.71
CA SER A 376 38.22 5.20 -11.25
C SER A 376 36.74 5.08 -11.63
N THR A 377 35.90 4.52 -10.74
CA THR A 377 34.47 4.27 -11.03
C THR A 377 33.62 5.52 -11.30
N LEU A 378 34.12 6.72 -11.05
CA LEU A 378 33.43 7.99 -11.31
C LEU A 378 33.65 8.56 -12.72
N SER A 379 34.72 8.19 -13.43
CA SER A 379 35.03 8.73 -14.76
C SER A 379 34.17 8.13 -15.90
N SER A 380 33.58 6.95 -15.68
CA SER A 380 32.79 6.20 -16.67
C SER A 380 31.35 6.72 -16.88
N LEU A 381 30.79 7.50 -15.95
CA LEU A 381 29.37 7.86 -15.96
C LEU A 381 29.08 9.22 -16.62
N GLU A 382 30.06 10.12 -16.64
CA GLU A 382 29.92 11.49 -17.15
C GLU A 382 29.40 11.60 -18.61
N PRO A 383 29.81 10.74 -19.57
CA PRO A 383 29.28 10.78 -20.94
C PRO A 383 27.79 10.43 -21.03
N HIS A 384 27.30 9.55 -20.15
CA HIS A 384 25.91 9.05 -20.19
C HIS A 384 24.91 10.09 -19.69
N PHE A 385 25.25 10.84 -18.64
CA PHE A 385 24.44 11.98 -18.17
C PHE A 385 24.33 13.08 -19.24
N LYS A 386 25.44 13.38 -19.94
CA LYS A 386 25.45 14.33 -21.06
C LYS A 386 24.57 13.86 -22.22
N ALA A 387 24.57 12.56 -22.54
CA ALA A 387 23.70 11.98 -23.56
C ALA A 387 22.21 12.04 -23.18
N TYR A 388 21.85 11.79 -21.92
CA TYR A 388 20.47 11.93 -21.43
C TYR A 388 19.99 13.37 -21.47
N GLN A 389 20.81 14.33 -21.00
CA GLN A 389 20.50 15.76 -21.07
C GLN A 389 20.35 16.23 -22.53
N ALA A 390 21.20 15.75 -23.44
CA ALA A 390 21.08 16.03 -24.87
C ALA A 390 19.78 15.46 -25.46
N MET A 391 19.34 14.26 -25.05
CA MET A 391 18.05 13.70 -25.47
C MET A 391 16.87 14.51 -24.93
N ASN A 392 16.89 14.87 -23.64
CA ASN A 392 15.83 15.65 -23.01
C ASN A 392 15.67 17.03 -23.67
N HIS A 393 16.79 17.73 -23.91
CA HIS A 393 16.82 18.99 -24.62
C HIS A 393 16.32 18.84 -26.07
N PHE A 394 16.80 17.82 -26.81
CA PHE A 394 16.39 17.56 -28.18
C PHE A 394 14.89 17.33 -28.31
N LEU A 395 14.30 16.45 -27.49
CA LEU A 395 12.86 16.18 -27.49
C LEU A 395 12.06 17.39 -27.03
N GLY A 396 12.54 18.14 -26.02
CA GLY A 396 11.95 19.40 -25.59
C GLY A 396 11.85 20.41 -26.76
N CYS A 397 12.96 20.63 -27.48
CA CYS A 397 12.99 21.52 -28.65
C CYS A 397 12.09 21.05 -29.81
N VAL A 398 11.92 19.74 -30.02
CA VAL A 398 11.00 19.21 -31.04
C VAL A 398 9.54 19.49 -30.65
N ILE A 399 9.17 19.28 -29.38
CA ILE A 399 7.82 19.54 -28.86
C ILE A 399 7.51 21.05 -28.83
N ASP A 400 8.48 21.89 -28.48
CA ASP A 400 8.39 23.37 -28.49
C ASP A 400 8.47 24.00 -29.90
N HIS A 401 8.44 23.20 -30.99
CA HIS A 401 8.56 23.64 -32.38
C HIS A 401 9.85 24.45 -32.70
N ALA A 402 10.90 24.32 -31.88
CA ALA A 402 12.16 25.08 -32.01
C ALA A 402 13.08 24.58 -33.13
N HIS A 403 12.78 23.41 -33.72
CA HIS A 403 13.49 22.86 -34.87
C HIS A 403 12.58 22.76 -36.11
N SER A 404 12.62 23.78 -36.98
CA SER A 404 11.86 23.85 -38.24
C SER A 404 11.96 22.59 -39.11
N ASP A 405 13.15 21.96 -39.11
CA ASP A 405 13.50 20.88 -40.03
C ASP A 405 13.08 19.49 -39.52
N MET A 406 12.60 19.41 -38.27
CA MET A 406 12.14 18.20 -37.58
C MET A 406 10.80 18.42 -36.87
N ASP A 407 10.01 19.34 -37.43
CA ASP A 407 8.73 19.80 -36.90
C ASP A 407 7.61 18.73 -37.00
N TYR A 408 6.50 18.95 -36.30
CA TYR A 408 5.34 18.06 -36.28
C TYR A 408 4.00 18.80 -36.46
N ILE A 409 2.97 18.05 -36.84
CA ILE A 409 1.58 18.49 -36.90
C ILE A 409 0.68 17.58 -36.07
N VAL A 410 -0.33 18.16 -35.43
CA VAL A 410 -1.38 17.42 -34.72
C VAL A 410 -2.60 17.30 -35.63
N LYS A 411 -3.20 16.10 -35.75
CA LYS A 411 -4.44 15.86 -36.51
C LYS A 411 -5.19 14.62 -36.03
N ASP A 412 -6.44 14.46 -36.44
CA ASP A 412 -7.19 13.23 -36.19
C ASP A 412 -6.87 12.13 -37.23
N LYS A 413 -7.13 10.87 -36.85
CA LYS A 413 -7.15 9.75 -37.80
C LYS A 413 -8.45 9.76 -38.59
N LEU A 414 -8.41 9.38 -39.86
CA LEU A 414 -9.63 9.09 -40.61
C LEU A 414 -10.38 7.92 -39.96
N MET A 415 -11.72 7.92 -40.01
CA MET A 415 -12.56 6.86 -39.43
C MET A 415 -12.10 5.44 -39.84
N PHE A 416 -11.70 5.26 -41.11
CA PHE A 416 -11.22 4.00 -41.64
C PHE A 416 -9.79 3.63 -41.15
N GLU A 417 -8.91 4.62 -40.97
CA GLU A 417 -7.58 4.42 -40.35
C GLU A 417 -7.72 4.01 -38.87
N SER A 418 -8.71 4.59 -38.17
CA SER A 418 -9.02 4.29 -36.78
C SER A 418 -9.53 2.87 -36.60
N VAL A 419 -10.53 2.44 -37.39
CA VAL A 419 -11.11 1.09 -37.33
C VAL A 419 -10.10 -0.01 -37.69
N ILE A 420 -9.25 0.21 -38.70
CA ILE A 420 -8.27 -0.79 -39.15
C ILE A 420 -6.97 -0.74 -38.32
N GLY A 421 -6.72 0.38 -37.62
CA GLY A 421 -5.50 0.59 -36.83
C GLY A 421 -4.24 0.78 -37.69
N MET A 422 -4.39 1.39 -38.88
CA MET A 422 -3.32 1.57 -39.88
C MET A 422 -3.36 2.98 -40.48
N GLU A 423 -2.19 3.54 -40.76
CA GLU A 423 -2.03 4.86 -41.39
C GLU A 423 -1.88 4.72 -42.92
N PHE A 424 -2.61 5.54 -43.68
CA PHE A 424 -2.51 5.56 -45.16
C PHE A 424 -1.40 6.48 -45.68
N LEU A 425 -1.02 7.50 -44.90
CA LEU A 425 -0.02 8.50 -45.28
C LEU A 425 1.28 8.33 -44.49
N GLU A 426 2.42 8.40 -45.19
CA GLU A 426 3.76 8.43 -44.59
C GLU A 426 4.19 9.90 -44.35
N PRO A 427 4.77 10.25 -43.18
CA PRO A 427 5.21 11.61 -42.89
C PRO A 427 6.48 11.97 -43.68
N THR A 428 6.30 12.67 -44.82
CA THR A 428 7.39 13.09 -45.71
C THR A 428 8.08 14.38 -45.26
N GLU A 429 7.31 15.40 -44.89
CA GLU A 429 7.82 16.74 -44.54
C GLU A 429 7.86 16.98 -43.02
N LYS A 430 6.74 16.77 -42.33
CA LYS A 430 6.59 16.94 -40.87
C LYS A 430 6.13 15.64 -40.23
N SER A 431 6.52 15.44 -38.98
CA SER A 431 6.04 14.32 -38.16
C SER A 431 4.56 14.51 -37.82
N ILE A 432 3.84 13.44 -37.50
CA ILE A 432 2.40 13.48 -37.28
C ILE A 432 2.07 12.92 -35.90
N PHE A 433 1.35 13.72 -35.12
CA PHE A 433 0.82 13.36 -33.81
C PHE A 433 -0.69 13.20 -33.98
N TYR A 434 -1.16 11.96 -33.93
CA TYR A 434 -2.58 11.64 -34.01
C TYR A 434 -3.21 11.69 -32.62
N ASN A 435 -4.32 12.43 -32.45
CA ASN A 435 -5.08 12.43 -31.18
C ASN A 435 -5.50 10.99 -30.80
N ASP A 436 -5.31 10.60 -29.53
CA ASP A 436 -5.50 9.23 -29.04
C ASP A 436 -6.39 9.19 -27.78
N GLU A 437 -7.66 9.58 -27.91
CA GLU A 437 -8.63 9.57 -26.79
C GLU A 437 -8.87 8.17 -26.19
N ALA A 438 -8.61 7.11 -26.95
CA ALA A 438 -8.79 5.72 -26.52
C ALA A 438 -7.58 5.14 -25.75
N HIS A 439 -6.56 5.95 -25.47
CA HIS A 439 -5.32 5.56 -24.76
C HIS A 439 -4.69 4.27 -25.33
N THR A 440 -4.54 4.20 -26.65
CA THR A 440 -4.05 3.01 -27.37
C THR A 440 -2.58 2.70 -27.11
N PHE A 441 -1.83 3.57 -26.42
CA PHE A 441 -0.52 3.23 -25.85
C PHE A 441 -0.56 2.00 -24.94
N SER A 442 -1.72 1.71 -24.34
CA SER A 442 -1.99 0.48 -23.56
C SER A 442 -1.77 -0.83 -24.34
N ASN A 443 -1.65 -0.79 -25.68
CA ASN A 443 -1.20 -1.90 -26.51
C ASN A 443 0.25 -2.35 -26.22
N MET A 444 1.07 -1.51 -25.58
CA MET A 444 2.42 -1.86 -25.11
C MET A 444 2.41 -2.62 -23.76
N LEU A 445 1.24 -2.69 -23.12
CA LEU A 445 0.97 -3.35 -21.84
C LEU A 445 0.09 -4.60 -22.07
N TYR A 446 -0.09 -5.41 -21.04
CA TYR A 446 -1.07 -6.51 -21.09
C TYR A 446 -2.52 -6.00 -21.26
N TYR A 447 -2.84 -4.85 -20.65
CA TYR A 447 -4.16 -4.21 -20.66
C TYR A 447 -4.80 -4.06 -22.06
N GLY A 448 -4.01 -3.67 -23.07
CA GLY A 448 -4.49 -3.51 -24.45
C GLY A 448 -4.61 -4.82 -25.25
N ASN A 449 -4.06 -5.94 -24.77
CA ASN A 449 -3.94 -7.19 -25.52
C ASN A 449 -4.77 -8.35 -24.94
N GLU A 450 -5.75 -8.07 -24.06
CA GLU A 450 -6.52 -9.06 -23.31
C GLU A 450 -7.10 -10.20 -24.18
N ALA A 451 -7.66 -9.89 -25.36
CA ALA A 451 -8.19 -10.92 -26.27
C ALA A 451 -7.12 -11.91 -26.77
N THR A 452 -5.86 -11.47 -26.93
CA THR A 452 -4.75 -12.36 -27.30
C THR A 452 -4.37 -13.26 -26.13
N LEU A 453 -4.35 -12.71 -24.91
CA LEU A 453 -4.04 -13.44 -23.68
C LEU A 453 -5.12 -14.48 -23.37
N LEU A 454 -6.40 -14.11 -23.42
CA LEU A 454 -7.53 -15.00 -23.17
C LEU A 454 -7.58 -16.18 -24.15
N ILE A 455 -7.39 -15.94 -25.45
CA ILE A 455 -7.36 -17.02 -26.45
C ILE A 455 -6.15 -17.93 -26.24
N PHE A 456 -4.99 -17.40 -25.86
CA PHE A 456 -3.79 -18.20 -25.55
C PHE A 456 -4.01 -19.07 -24.31
N ASP A 457 -4.49 -18.50 -23.20
CA ASP A 457 -4.78 -19.21 -21.95
C ASP A 457 -5.85 -20.31 -22.17
N THR A 458 -6.89 -20.01 -22.97
CA THR A 458 -7.95 -20.97 -23.34
C THR A 458 -7.39 -22.13 -24.17
N LEU A 459 -6.57 -21.84 -25.20
CA LEU A 459 -5.96 -22.86 -26.04
C LEU A 459 -4.96 -23.73 -25.26
N PHE A 460 -4.17 -23.13 -24.36
CA PHE A 460 -3.25 -23.86 -23.50
C PHE A 460 -4.01 -24.83 -22.57
N PHE A 461 -5.05 -24.34 -21.89
CA PHE A 461 -5.92 -25.17 -21.06
C PHE A 461 -6.52 -26.34 -21.87
N CYS A 462 -7.10 -26.05 -23.04
CA CYS A 462 -7.71 -27.07 -23.90
C CYS A 462 -6.72 -28.11 -24.42
N VAL A 463 -5.49 -27.73 -24.81
CA VAL A 463 -4.48 -28.69 -25.28
C VAL A 463 -4.00 -29.60 -24.14
N VAL A 464 -3.79 -29.04 -22.94
CA VAL A 464 -3.42 -29.83 -21.76
C VAL A 464 -4.56 -30.77 -21.34
N ASP A 465 -5.82 -30.30 -21.35
CA ASP A 465 -6.97 -31.13 -21.04
C ASP A 465 -7.17 -32.26 -22.07
N LEU A 466 -7.08 -31.97 -23.37
CA LEU A 466 -7.21 -33.00 -24.41
C LEU A 466 -6.10 -34.06 -24.35
N GLY A 467 -4.88 -33.67 -23.96
CA GLY A 467 -3.74 -34.59 -23.80
C GLY A 467 -3.73 -35.39 -22.50
N SER A 468 -4.28 -34.85 -21.40
CA SER A 468 -4.25 -35.48 -20.07
C SER A 468 -5.59 -36.04 -19.60
N GLN A 469 -6.69 -35.65 -20.25
CA GLN A 469 -8.08 -35.89 -19.85
C GLN A 469 -8.41 -35.44 -18.41
N SER A 470 -7.71 -34.44 -17.88
CA SER A 470 -7.91 -33.88 -16.54
C SER A 470 -8.03 -32.35 -16.55
N PHE A 471 -9.22 -31.84 -16.22
CA PHE A 471 -9.47 -30.40 -16.08
C PHE A 471 -8.67 -29.79 -14.91
N VAL A 472 -8.46 -30.55 -13.83
CA VAL A 472 -7.66 -30.13 -12.68
C VAL A 472 -6.19 -29.94 -13.06
N LEU A 473 -5.59 -30.90 -13.79
CA LEU A 473 -4.21 -30.76 -14.25
C LEU A 473 -4.06 -29.61 -15.25
N ALA A 474 -5.02 -29.44 -16.16
CA ALA A 474 -5.07 -28.29 -17.06
C ALA A 474 -5.14 -26.96 -16.29
N ALA A 475 -6.00 -26.84 -15.27
CA ALA A 475 -6.11 -25.64 -14.43
C ALA A 475 -4.79 -25.29 -13.73
N VAL A 476 -4.12 -26.27 -13.13
CA VAL A 476 -2.82 -26.09 -12.45
C VAL A 476 -1.73 -25.65 -13.43
N LEU A 477 -1.63 -26.30 -14.60
CA LEU A 477 -0.62 -25.96 -15.59
C LEU A 477 -0.87 -24.60 -16.25
N THR A 478 -2.13 -24.22 -16.52
CA THR A 478 -2.48 -22.87 -17.00
C THR A 478 -2.13 -21.80 -15.97
N TYR A 479 -2.37 -22.05 -14.68
CA TYR A 479 -1.97 -21.14 -13.60
C TYR A 479 -0.44 -20.94 -13.56
N VAL A 480 0.33 -22.03 -13.59
CA VAL A 480 1.81 -21.99 -13.63
C VAL A 480 2.31 -21.23 -14.88
N GLN A 481 1.73 -21.50 -16.05
CA GLN A 481 2.00 -20.79 -17.30
C GLN A 481 1.77 -19.27 -17.17
N GLN A 482 0.67 -18.84 -16.57
CA GLN A 482 0.37 -17.42 -16.34
C GLN A 482 1.36 -16.77 -15.36
N VAL A 483 1.72 -17.44 -14.26
CA VAL A 483 2.71 -16.95 -13.29
C VAL A 483 4.08 -16.75 -13.94
N ILE A 484 4.55 -17.74 -14.72
CA ILE A 484 5.83 -17.66 -15.44
C ILE A 484 5.85 -16.48 -16.41
N PHE A 485 4.84 -16.31 -17.26
CA PHE A 485 4.84 -15.21 -18.23
C PHE A 485 4.68 -13.83 -17.58
N ARG A 486 3.93 -13.72 -16.47
CA ARG A 486 3.87 -12.49 -15.66
C ARG A 486 5.25 -12.13 -15.09
N PHE A 487 5.96 -13.11 -14.52
CA PHE A 487 7.32 -12.91 -14.00
C PHE A 487 8.29 -12.48 -15.11
N LEU A 488 8.29 -13.18 -16.26
CA LEU A 488 9.12 -12.83 -17.42
C LEU A 488 8.84 -11.41 -17.93
N ARG A 489 7.56 -11.02 -18.08
CA ARG A 489 7.18 -9.67 -18.54
C ARG A 489 7.63 -8.57 -17.58
N ASN A 490 7.49 -8.79 -16.27
CA ASN A 490 7.91 -7.84 -15.24
C ASN A 490 9.45 -7.73 -15.18
N SER A 491 10.16 -8.86 -15.16
CA SER A 491 11.63 -8.90 -15.05
C SER A 491 12.33 -8.29 -16.26
N LEU A 492 11.94 -8.72 -17.47
CA LEU A 492 12.53 -8.20 -18.71
C LEU A 492 12.08 -6.75 -19.00
N GLY A 493 10.82 -6.41 -18.70
CA GLY A 493 10.30 -5.05 -18.86
C GLY A 493 11.00 -4.02 -17.97
N ARG A 494 11.21 -4.36 -16.69
CA ARG A 494 11.95 -3.53 -15.73
C ARG A 494 13.40 -3.29 -16.18
N LYS A 495 14.10 -4.35 -16.62
CA LYS A 495 15.45 -4.26 -17.16
C LYS A 495 15.50 -3.36 -18.40
N ASN A 496 14.55 -3.51 -19.32
CA ASN A 496 14.50 -2.63 -20.49
C ASN A 496 14.26 -1.17 -20.12
N LEU A 497 13.30 -0.88 -19.21
CA LEU A 497 13.06 0.48 -18.73
C LEU A 497 14.34 1.09 -18.14
N ALA A 498 14.96 0.43 -17.17
CA ALA A 498 16.17 0.89 -16.50
C ALA A 498 17.34 1.17 -17.48
N ASN A 499 17.56 0.28 -18.45
CA ASN A 499 18.60 0.45 -19.47
C ASN A 499 18.31 1.58 -20.47
N LYS A 500 17.06 2.03 -20.60
CA LYS A 500 16.66 3.10 -21.55
C LYS A 500 16.46 4.46 -20.88
N THR A 501 16.13 4.50 -19.58
CA THR A 501 15.81 5.74 -18.84
C THR A 501 16.86 6.15 -17.79
N LEU A 502 17.98 5.43 -17.66
CA LEU A 502 19.01 5.62 -16.62
C LEU A 502 18.54 5.43 -15.16
N VAL A 503 17.29 5.02 -14.95
CA VAL A 503 16.72 4.61 -13.66
C VAL A 503 17.40 3.31 -13.18
N ASP A 504 17.82 3.22 -11.91
CA ASP A 504 18.44 2.02 -11.35
C ASP A 504 17.48 0.81 -11.36
N GLU A 505 17.97 -0.39 -11.72
CA GLU A 505 17.16 -1.62 -11.78
C GLU A 505 16.54 -1.99 -10.42
N ARG A 506 17.16 -1.56 -9.31
CA ARG A 506 16.68 -1.80 -7.94
C ARG A 506 15.43 -1.00 -7.60
N CYS A 507 15.14 0.11 -8.26
CA CYS A 507 13.95 0.90 -7.96
C CYS A 507 12.64 0.14 -8.19
N GLY A 508 12.63 -0.89 -9.04
CA GLY A 508 11.47 -1.78 -9.17
C GLY A 508 11.22 -2.72 -7.97
N TYR A 509 12.12 -2.79 -6.98
CA TYR A 509 11.92 -3.51 -5.72
C TYR A 509 11.48 -2.59 -4.56
N ILE A 510 11.41 -1.27 -4.78
CA ILE A 510 10.93 -0.28 -3.77
C ILE A 510 9.38 -0.30 -3.65
N SER A 511 8.71 -1.13 -4.46
CA SER A 511 7.28 -1.43 -4.33
C SER A 511 7.01 -2.33 -3.11
N THR A 512 6.92 -1.70 -1.93
CA THR A 512 5.89 -1.94 -0.90
C THR A 512 6.02 -0.99 0.31
N ALA A 513 7.20 -0.43 0.59
CA ALA A 513 7.41 0.42 1.78
C ALA A 513 7.54 1.93 1.49
N GLU A 514 8.22 2.35 0.41
CA GLU A 514 8.51 3.79 0.16
C GLU A 514 7.76 4.38 -1.04
N CYS A 515 7.14 3.56 -1.89
CA CYS A 515 6.51 4.01 -3.15
C CYS A 515 4.98 4.23 -3.10
N VAL A 516 4.34 4.25 -1.92
CA VAL A 516 2.91 4.61 -1.82
C VAL A 516 2.68 6.13 -1.87
N PHE A 517 3.76 6.92 -1.79
CA PHE A 517 3.71 8.34 -1.48
C PHE A 517 3.09 9.29 -2.53
N VAL A 518 2.70 8.81 -3.71
CA VAL A 518 1.85 9.61 -4.62
C VAL A 518 0.73 8.77 -5.29
N ARG A 519 0.16 7.82 -4.53
CA ARG A 519 -1.25 7.41 -4.71
C ARG A 519 -2.23 8.42 -4.10
N ALA A 520 -2.01 9.70 -4.37
CA ALA A 520 -3.09 10.66 -4.28
C ALA A 520 -4.17 10.23 -5.29
N ARG A 521 -5.31 9.73 -4.80
CA ARG A 521 -6.50 9.54 -5.64
C ARG A 521 -6.97 10.92 -6.07
N LEU A 522 -6.41 11.40 -7.19
CA LEU A 522 -6.93 12.57 -7.89
C LEU A 522 -8.43 12.31 -8.12
N PRO A 523 -9.33 13.13 -7.54
CA PRO A 523 -10.71 13.08 -7.98
C PRO A 523 -10.69 13.46 -9.45
N ALA A 524 -11.08 12.53 -10.33
CA ALA A 524 -11.13 12.82 -11.75
C ALA A 524 -12.03 14.05 -11.94
N CYS A 525 -11.44 15.17 -12.36
CA CYS A 525 -12.17 16.38 -12.70
C CYS A 525 -13.07 16.08 -13.90
N ARG A 526 -14.28 15.60 -13.61
CA ARG A 526 -15.36 15.42 -14.58
C ARG A 526 -15.89 16.79 -14.96
N VAL A 527 -15.11 17.53 -15.75
CA VAL A 527 -15.67 18.60 -16.58
C VAL A 527 -16.64 17.92 -17.55
N PRO A 528 -17.92 18.33 -17.61
CA PRO A 528 -18.88 17.70 -18.51
C PRO A 528 -18.58 18.14 -19.95
N SER A 529 -17.85 17.29 -20.70
CA SER A 529 -17.60 17.52 -22.12
C SER A 529 -18.93 17.51 -22.89
N ALA A 530 -19.16 18.57 -23.66
CA ALA A 530 -20.34 18.69 -24.50
C ALA A 530 -20.25 17.70 -25.66
N MET A 531 -21.23 16.80 -25.78
CA MET A 531 -21.31 15.87 -26.92
C MET A 531 -21.50 16.64 -28.24
N PRO A 532 -20.70 16.36 -29.29
CA PRO A 532 -21.13 16.61 -30.65
C PRO A 532 -22.28 15.66 -31.01
N VAL A 533 -23.32 16.20 -31.63
CA VAL A 533 -24.52 15.45 -32.03
C VAL A 533 -24.20 14.50 -33.18
N THR A 534 -24.45 13.19 -33.04
CA THR A 534 -24.87 12.33 -34.17
C THR A 534 -25.55 11.02 -33.74
N SER A 535 -26.49 10.56 -34.58
CA SER A 535 -27.23 9.29 -34.51
C SER A 535 -28.04 8.99 -33.24
N GLN A 536 -29.28 9.51 -33.24
CA GLN A 536 -30.42 8.86 -32.59
C GLN A 536 -30.61 7.44 -33.14
N LEU A 537 -30.91 6.46 -32.27
CA LEU A 537 -31.85 5.35 -32.54
C LEU A 537 -32.12 4.57 -31.24
N LEU A 538 -33.32 3.97 -31.15
CA LEU A 538 -33.83 3.16 -30.01
C LEU A 538 -34.17 3.91 -28.70
N ARG A 539 -35.25 4.72 -28.75
CA ARG A 539 -36.12 5.00 -27.60
C ARG A 539 -37.61 4.77 -27.94
N ALA A 540 -38.10 3.60 -27.54
CA ALA A 540 -39.50 3.15 -27.52
C ALA A 540 -39.49 1.86 -26.66
N LEU A 541 -40.38 1.55 -25.70
CA LEU A 541 -41.64 2.12 -25.19
C LEU A 541 -41.73 1.80 -23.64
N PRO A 542 -42.80 2.11 -22.89
CA PRO A 542 -42.69 2.39 -21.44
C PRO A 542 -42.99 1.21 -20.49
N ARG A 543 -42.64 1.39 -19.21
CA ARG A 543 -43.00 0.52 -18.09
C ARG A 543 -44.51 0.57 -17.78
N SER A 544 -45.16 -0.59 -17.72
CA SER A 544 -46.47 -0.79 -17.09
C SER A 544 -46.34 -1.34 -15.66
N LYS A 545 -47.40 -1.21 -14.86
CA LYS A 545 -47.58 -1.81 -13.52
C LYS A 545 -48.77 -2.79 -13.54
N VAL A 546 -48.89 -3.59 -12.48
CA VAL A 546 -50.12 -4.35 -12.08
C VAL A 546 -50.32 -5.64 -12.93
N LEU A 547 -50.80 -6.82 -12.47
CA LEU A 547 -51.54 -7.27 -11.26
C LEU A 547 -50.99 -8.64 -10.75
N ALA A 548 -51.54 -9.16 -9.64
CA ALA A 548 -51.13 -10.38 -8.94
C ALA A 548 -52.20 -11.49 -8.95
N SER A 549 -51.79 -12.76 -8.75
CA SER A 549 -52.54 -13.92 -8.21
C SER A 549 -51.77 -15.22 -8.50
N SER A 550 -51.87 -16.35 -7.80
CA SER A 550 -52.12 -16.68 -6.37
C SER A 550 -52.09 -18.21 -6.26
N LEU A 551 -51.59 -18.81 -5.18
CA LEU A 551 -52.06 -20.11 -4.62
C LEU A 551 -51.44 -20.34 -3.21
N LEU A 552 -52.19 -21.03 -2.35
CA LEU A 552 -52.06 -21.17 -0.87
C LEU A 552 -51.78 -22.64 -0.49
N PRO A 553 -51.67 -23.07 0.81
CA PRO A 553 -51.78 -22.37 2.12
C PRO A 553 -50.45 -22.49 2.94
N CYS A 554 -50.29 -22.48 4.29
CA CYS A 554 -51.21 -22.48 5.47
C CYS A 554 -50.53 -21.99 6.79
N GLN A 555 -51.26 -22.15 7.90
CA GLN A 555 -50.91 -22.21 9.34
C GLN A 555 -50.23 -21.03 10.09
N GLN A 556 -51.10 -20.30 10.85
CA GLN A 556 -51.07 -20.03 12.30
C GLN A 556 -49.79 -19.46 12.97
N HIS A 557 -49.82 -18.48 13.90
CA HIS A 557 -50.81 -18.16 14.97
C HIS A 557 -50.78 -16.65 15.41
N GLN A 558 -51.95 -16.09 15.78
CA GLN A 558 -52.26 -15.07 16.83
C GLN A 558 -51.24 -13.93 17.21
N SER A 559 -51.53 -12.62 16.98
CA SER A 559 -52.32 -11.63 17.81
C SER A 559 -51.49 -10.89 18.90
N GLN A 560 -51.56 -9.57 19.19
CA GLN A 560 -52.73 -8.69 19.50
C GLN A 560 -52.43 -7.14 19.48
N PHE A 561 -53.50 -6.33 19.21
CA PHE A 561 -53.87 -4.94 19.63
C PHE A 561 -53.00 -3.64 19.47
N GLY A 562 -53.68 -2.51 19.15
CA GLY A 562 -53.21 -1.09 19.06
C GLY A 562 -53.60 -0.23 20.30
N PRO A 563 -54.10 1.05 20.24
CA PRO A 563 -54.46 1.96 19.10
C PRO A 563 -53.89 3.44 19.20
N VAL A 564 -53.72 4.25 18.12
CA VAL A 564 -54.59 5.25 17.40
C VAL A 564 -54.89 6.63 18.06
N ALA A 565 -54.85 7.70 17.23
CA ALA A 565 -55.46 9.06 17.31
C ALA A 565 -54.58 10.24 17.83
N HIS A 566 -54.74 11.53 17.46
CA HIS A 566 -55.74 12.27 16.64
C HIS A 566 -55.12 13.46 15.84
N LEU A 567 -55.82 13.92 14.78
CA LEU A 567 -55.64 15.20 14.04
C LEU A 567 -56.64 16.26 14.59
N PRO A 568 -56.41 17.60 14.42
CA PRO A 568 -57.02 18.30 13.27
C PRO A 568 -56.25 19.56 12.75
N ALA A 569 -56.78 20.19 11.70
CA ALA A 569 -56.20 21.35 11.00
C ALA A 569 -57.22 22.50 10.76
N SER A 570 -56.79 23.53 10.02
CA SER A 570 -57.54 24.69 9.45
C SER A 570 -57.36 26.03 10.19
N ARG A 571 -57.47 27.23 9.58
CA ARG A 571 -57.69 27.67 8.18
C ARG A 571 -57.45 29.20 8.10
N LYS A 572 -56.97 29.74 6.97
CA LYS A 572 -57.58 30.87 6.19
C LYS A 572 -56.64 31.40 5.11
N SER A 573 -57.23 31.96 4.06
CA SER A 573 -56.57 32.44 2.83
C SER A 573 -57.09 33.84 2.45
N ALA A 574 -56.30 34.65 1.74
CA ALA A 574 -56.82 35.77 0.94
C ALA A 574 -55.85 36.21 -0.19
N HIS A 575 -56.36 36.13 -1.42
CA HIS A 575 -56.08 36.96 -2.62
C HIS A 575 -54.68 37.11 -3.29
N MET A 576 -54.66 36.51 -4.49
CA MET A 576 -53.93 36.78 -5.76
C MET A 576 -53.96 38.29 -6.18
N TRP A 577 -52.97 38.86 -6.89
CA TRP A 577 -52.77 38.79 -8.36
C TRP A 577 -51.31 39.07 -8.83
N GLN A 578 -50.81 38.20 -9.74
CA GLN A 578 -49.88 38.44 -10.88
C GLN A 578 -48.54 39.21 -10.74
N ARG A 579 -47.44 38.90 -11.45
CA ARG A 579 -47.00 37.73 -12.26
C ARG A 579 -45.52 37.92 -12.67
N ARG A 580 -44.58 37.07 -12.24
CA ARG A 580 -43.25 36.89 -12.87
C ARG A 580 -42.68 35.49 -12.55
N GLN A 581 -41.85 35.00 -13.46
CA GLN A 581 -41.43 33.60 -13.70
C GLN A 581 -41.07 32.75 -12.47
N PRO A 582 -41.44 31.45 -12.43
CA PRO A 582 -40.92 30.50 -11.45
C PRO A 582 -39.57 29.93 -11.89
N SER A 583 -38.49 30.43 -11.31
CA SER A 583 -37.21 29.70 -11.27
C SER A 583 -37.39 28.45 -10.41
N ARG A 584 -37.47 27.26 -11.02
CA ARG A 584 -37.34 26.00 -10.28
C ARG A 584 -35.89 25.78 -9.91
N SER A 585 -35.52 26.17 -8.70
CA SER A 585 -34.34 25.63 -8.01
C SER A 585 -34.56 24.14 -7.75
N TYR A 586 -34.00 23.29 -8.61
CA TYR A 586 -33.84 21.88 -8.29
C TYR A 586 -32.64 21.74 -7.36
N GLN A 587 -32.86 21.28 -6.13
CA GLN A 587 -31.78 20.93 -5.22
C GLN A 587 -30.96 19.79 -5.82
N THR A 588 -29.74 20.09 -6.24
CA THR A 588 -28.73 19.08 -6.54
C THR A 588 -28.20 18.52 -5.23
N SER A 589 -28.75 17.40 -4.78
CA SER A 589 -28.15 16.57 -3.73
C SER A 589 -26.91 15.84 -4.28
N SER A 590 -25.90 16.61 -4.70
CA SER A 590 -24.57 16.11 -5.04
C SER A 590 -23.71 16.16 -3.78
N VAL A 591 -23.87 15.15 -2.92
CA VAL A 591 -23.06 15.02 -1.70
C VAL A 591 -21.63 14.65 -2.12
N LEU A 592 -20.78 15.67 -2.27
CA LEU A 592 -19.34 15.49 -2.18
C LEU A 592 -19.06 14.79 -0.85
N HIS A 593 -18.61 13.54 -0.90
CA HIS A 593 -18.02 12.88 0.25
C HIS A 593 -16.61 13.44 0.46
N SER A 594 -16.55 14.65 1.02
CA SER A 594 -15.38 15.05 1.78
C SER A 594 -15.28 14.13 2.99
N TYR A 595 -14.11 13.49 3.19
CA TYR A 595 -13.82 12.72 4.40
C TYR A 595 -13.50 13.66 5.57
N ILE A 596 -14.40 14.61 5.84
CA ILE A 596 -14.38 15.40 7.07
C ILE A 596 -14.99 14.52 8.14
N LEU A 597 -14.15 14.06 9.06
CA LEU A 597 -14.57 13.34 10.26
C LEU A 597 -15.46 14.27 11.08
N THR A 598 -16.66 13.80 11.38
CA THR A 598 -17.56 14.49 12.30
C THR A 598 -16.92 14.56 13.69
N PRO A 599 -17.24 15.57 14.54
CA PRO A 599 -16.70 15.65 15.89
C PRO A 599 -16.84 14.34 16.71
N PRO A 600 -17.97 13.60 16.66
CA PRO A 600 -18.06 12.27 17.29
C PRO A 600 -17.06 11.24 16.77
N GLN A 601 -16.73 11.24 15.47
CA GLN A 601 -15.74 10.31 14.89
C GLN A 601 -14.32 10.68 15.32
N VAL A 602 -13.96 11.97 15.30
CA VAL A 602 -12.70 12.47 15.84
C VAL A 602 -12.54 12.07 17.31
N ASN A 603 -13.60 12.26 18.10
CA ASN A 603 -13.60 11.88 19.51
C ASN A 603 -13.50 10.36 19.70
N SER A 604 -14.14 9.55 18.85
CA SER A 604 -14.00 8.10 18.88
C SER A 604 -12.59 7.61 18.55
N ILE A 605 -11.86 8.30 17.67
CA ILE A 605 -10.47 7.96 17.32
C ILE A 605 -9.53 8.35 18.46
N LEU A 606 -9.61 9.60 18.94
CA LEU A 606 -8.77 10.07 20.04
C LEU A 606 -9.00 9.29 21.33
N LYS A 607 -10.22 8.80 21.59
CA LYS A 607 -10.54 8.02 22.80
C LYS A 607 -10.30 6.51 22.67
N ALA A 608 -9.84 6.02 21.51
CA ALA A 608 -9.67 4.58 21.27
C ALA A 608 -8.62 3.90 22.18
N ASN A 609 -7.65 4.68 22.69
CA ASN A 609 -6.59 4.23 23.59
C ASN A 609 -6.59 5.01 24.93
N GLU A 610 -7.66 5.74 25.24
CA GLU A 610 -7.81 6.55 26.46
C GLU A 610 -7.81 5.65 27.71
N TYR A 611 -6.91 5.93 28.65
CA TYR A 611 -6.80 5.19 29.90
C TYR A 611 -6.60 6.15 31.08
N SER A 612 -7.41 6.00 32.12
CA SER A 612 -7.26 6.72 33.40
C SER A 612 -7.24 5.73 34.54
N PHE A 613 -6.24 5.84 35.42
CA PHE A 613 -6.13 5.09 36.66
C PHE A 613 -6.15 6.06 37.85
N LYS A 614 -6.91 5.73 38.89
CA LYS A 614 -6.93 6.46 40.16
C LYS A 614 -6.45 5.55 41.28
N VAL A 615 -5.59 6.05 42.13
CA VAL A 615 -5.11 5.30 43.29
C VAL A 615 -6.29 5.10 44.26
N PRO A 616 -6.53 3.88 44.77
CA PRO A 616 -7.62 3.64 45.72
C PRO A 616 -7.42 4.41 47.04
N GLU A 617 -8.52 4.98 47.54
CA GLU A 617 -8.57 5.55 48.89
C GLU A 617 -8.63 4.44 49.95
N PHE A 618 -7.86 4.59 51.03
CA PHE A 618 -7.89 3.69 52.19
C PHE A 618 -8.56 4.41 53.35
N ASP A 619 -9.60 3.81 53.95
CA ASP A 619 -10.45 4.42 54.99
C ASP A 619 -10.95 5.85 54.65
N GLY A 620 -11.25 6.10 53.37
CA GLY A 620 -11.71 7.41 52.89
C GLY A 620 -10.64 8.51 52.88
N LYS A 621 -9.35 8.13 52.87
CA LYS A 621 -8.21 9.03 52.71
C LYS A 621 -7.26 8.53 51.62
N ASN A 622 -6.83 9.45 50.75
CA ASN A 622 -5.70 9.19 49.85
C ASN A 622 -4.40 9.31 50.64
N VAL A 623 -3.72 8.19 50.86
CA VAL A 623 -2.41 8.10 51.56
C VAL A 623 -1.21 8.08 50.61
N SER A 624 -1.46 7.96 49.30
CA SER A 624 -0.44 7.99 48.24
C SER A 624 -0.08 9.43 47.86
N SER A 625 1.19 9.65 47.53
CA SER A 625 1.72 10.87 46.92
C SER A 625 1.26 11.05 45.47
N VAL A 626 0.80 9.98 44.81
CA VAL A 626 0.14 9.98 43.50
C VAL A 626 -1.37 9.82 43.70
N MET A 627 -2.18 10.70 43.10
CA MET A 627 -3.64 10.57 43.10
C MET A 627 -4.14 9.64 41.97
N GLY A 628 -3.40 9.61 40.86
CA GLY A 628 -3.72 8.82 39.69
C GLY A 628 -2.83 9.20 38.51
N PHE A 629 -3.02 8.54 37.39
CA PHE A 629 -2.41 8.92 36.13
C PHE A 629 -3.37 8.69 34.96
N GLU A 630 -3.11 9.41 33.87
CA GLU A 630 -3.90 9.40 32.65
C GLU A 630 -2.97 9.23 31.46
N SER A 631 -3.30 8.33 30.54
CA SER A 631 -2.46 8.04 29.37
C SER A 631 -3.27 7.81 28.10
N ASN A 632 -2.64 8.05 26.96
CA ASN A 632 -3.22 7.80 25.65
C ASN A 632 -2.11 7.52 24.61
N GLN A 633 -2.46 6.85 23.51
CA GLN A 633 -1.58 6.60 22.36
C GLN A 633 -2.31 6.89 21.04
N LEU A 634 -1.67 7.65 20.14
CA LEU A 634 -2.12 7.85 18.77
C LEU A 634 -1.08 7.31 17.78
N PRO A 635 -1.40 6.26 16.99
CA PRO A 635 -0.48 5.74 16.00
C PRO A 635 -0.29 6.70 14.82
N ALA A 636 0.94 6.70 14.30
CA ALA A 636 1.34 7.10 12.97
C ALA A 636 1.94 5.93 12.18
N ASN A 637 2.52 4.94 12.86
CA ASN A 637 2.98 3.67 12.30
C ASN A 637 1.92 2.56 12.43
N ALA A 638 1.98 1.56 11.54
CA ALA A 638 1.14 0.37 11.59
C ALA A 638 2.02 -0.90 11.41
N PRO A 639 2.27 -1.68 12.49
CA PRO A 639 1.86 -1.46 13.87
C PRO A 639 2.55 -0.23 14.50
N ILE A 640 1.90 0.36 15.51
CA ILE A 640 2.50 1.38 16.37
C ILE A 640 3.81 0.86 16.98
N GLU A 641 4.89 1.64 16.90
CA GLU A 641 6.20 1.26 17.42
C GLU A 641 6.31 1.59 18.91
N ASP A 642 5.78 2.75 19.27
CA ASP A 642 5.66 3.36 20.59
C ASP A 642 4.87 2.50 21.61
N ARG A 643 5.29 2.52 22.88
CA ARG A 643 4.65 1.79 23.99
C ARG A 643 4.58 2.61 25.27
N ARG A 644 3.56 2.34 26.09
CA ARG A 644 3.41 2.83 27.47
C ARG A 644 3.38 1.67 28.45
N SER A 645 3.69 1.94 29.72
CA SER A 645 3.34 1.05 30.83
C SER A 645 3.24 1.79 32.16
N ALA A 646 2.42 1.23 33.04
CA ALA A 646 2.31 1.63 34.43
C ALA A 646 2.09 0.39 35.33
N ALA A 647 2.74 0.37 36.48
CA ALA A 647 2.58 -0.67 37.49
C ALA A 647 2.85 -0.14 38.90
N THR A 648 2.22 -0.75 39.90
CA THR A 648 2.55 -0.56 41.31
C THR A 648 3.36 -1.74 41.79
N CYS A 649 4.46 -1.49 42.49
CA CYS A 649 5.23 -2.53 43.17
C CYS A 649 4.41 -3.09 44.33
N LEU A 650 4.48 -4.40 44.56
CA LEU A 650 3.72 -5.09 45.61
C LEU A 650 4.60 -5.53 46.78
N GLN A 651 5.90 -5.66 46.55
CA GLN A 651 6.91 -5.97 47.58
C GLN A 651 7.65 -4.71 48.08
N THR A 652 7.61 -3.63 47.30
CA THR A 652 8.05 -2.28 47.67
C THR A 652 6.89 -1.30 47.43
N ARG A 653 6.97 -0.06 47.92
CA ARG A 653 5.86 0.91 47.85
C ARG A 653 5.77 1.68 46.52
N GLY A 654 6.77 1.54 45.65
CA GLY A 654 6.95 2.41 44.49
C GLY A 654 5.92 2.20 43.38
N MET A 655 5.61 3.28 42.65
CA MET A 655 4.90 3.23 41.37
C MET A 655 5.88 3.46 40.23
N LEU A 656 5.81 2.61 39.20
CA LEU A 656 6.57 2.69 37.96
C LEU A 656 5.67 3.13 36.82
N LEU A 657 6.05 4.17 36.09
CA LEU A 657 5.40 4.61 34.86
C LEU A 657 6.45 4.87 33.78
N GLY A 658 6.18 4.56 32.52
CA GLY A 658 7.18 4.70 31.48
C GLY A 658 6.62 4.71 30.06
N VAL A 659 7.34 5.42 29.20
CA VAL A 659 7.11 5.50 27.75
C VAL A 659 8.37 4.95 27.05
N PHE A 660 8.15 4.16 26.00
CA PHE A 660 9.18 3.48 25.23
C PHE A 660 8.93 3.75 23.75
N ASP A 661 9.71 4.65 23.18
CA ASP A 661 9.64 4.97 21.76
C ASP A 661 10.36 3.86 20.98
N GLY A 662 9.69 3.25 19.99
CA GLY A 662 10.22 2.09 19.28
C GLY A 662 10.63 2.46 17.86
N HIS A 663 11.68 1.82 17.33
CA HIS A 663 12.09 2.04 15.95
C HIS A 663 12.66 0.79 15.29
N ALA A 664 12.53 0.73 13.96
CA ALA A 664 12.83 -0.45 13.14
C ALA A 664 12.01 -1.70 13.56
N GLY A 665 10.77 -1.48 13.98
CA GLY A 665 9.81 -2.46 14.43
C GLY A 665 9.50 -2.34 15.93
N CYS A 666 8.22 -2.48 16.28
CA CYS A 666 7.71 -2.44 17.67
C CYS A 666 8.22 -3.53 18.64
N ALA A 667 9.16 -4.41 18.26
CA ALA A 667 9.49 -5.61 19.03
C ALA A 667 10.32 -5.29 20.28
N CYS A 668 11.34 -4.44 20.18
CA CYS A 668 12.12 -3.99 21.34
C CYS A 668 11.24 -3.25 22.35
N ALA A 669 10.51 -2.22 21.91
CA ALA A 669 9.60 -1.44 22.77
C ALA A 669 8.53 -2.31 23.45
N GLN A 670 7.95 -3.29 22.74
CA GLN A 670 7.05 -4.27 23.34
C GLN A 670 7.73 -5.05 24.46
N ALA A 671 8.92 -5.62 24.22
CA ALA A 671 9.67 -6.37 25.21
C ALA A 671 10.03 -5.53 26.44
N LEU A 672 10.43 -4.26 26.27
CA LEU A 672 10.68 -3.34 27.39
C LEU A 672 9.41 -3.11 28.22
N SER A 673 8.28 -2.84 27.56
CA SER A 673 6.99 -2.53 28.19
C SER A 673 6.43 -3.66 29.08
N GLU A 674 6.92 -4.89 28.92
CA GLU A 674 6.54 -6.00 29.79
C GLU A 674 7.66 -6.53 30.70
N ARG A 675 8.93 -6.21 30.40
CA ARG A 675 10.07 -6.72 31.18
C ARG A 675 10.68 -5.69 32.11
N LEU A 676 10.93 -4.45 31.66
CA LEU A 676 11.83 -3.53 32.38
C LEU A 676 11.38 -3.24 33.82
N PHE A 677 10.08 -3.13 34.05
CA PHE A 677 9.55 -2.93 35.39
C PHE A 677 9.78 -4.12 36.33
N TYR A 678 9.81 -5.37 35.82
CA TYR A 678 10.19 -6.51 36.65
C TYR A 678 11.66 -6.48 37.03
N TYR A 679 12.55 -6.08 36.10
CA TYR A 679 13.98 -5.94 36.41
C TYR A 679 14.17 -4.84 37.47
N ILE A 680 13.54 -3.68 37.31
CA ILE A 680 13.58 -2.60 38.31
C ILE A 680 13.03 -3.07 39.66
N ALA A 681 11.84 -3.70 39.67
CA ALA A 681 11.22 -4.16 40.92
C ALA A 681 12.07 -5.20 41.63
N VAL A 682 12.68 -6.15 40.90
CA VAL A 682 13.62 -7.16 41.43
C VAL A 682 14.89 -6.50 41.98
N SER A 683 15.47 -5.52 41.28
CA SER A 683 16.64 -4.76 41.77
C SER A 683 16.38 -3.96 43.05
N LEU A 684 15.11 -3.68 43.37
CA LEU A 684 14.67 -2.96 44.58
C LEU A 684 14.27 -3.90 45.74
N LEU A 685 14.29 -5.23 45.55
CA LEU A 685 13.94 -6.17 46.61
C LEU A 685 15.09 -6.32 47.62
N PRO A 686 14.81 -6.42 48.93
CA PRO A 686 15.81 -6.79 49.91
C PRO A 686 16.21 -8.26 49.77
N HIS A 687 17.44 -8.59 50.16
CA HIS A 687 18.04 -9.92 50.06
C HIS A 687 17.12 -11.07 50.55
N ASN A 688 16.43 -10.88 51.68
CA ASN A 688 15.52 -11.89 52.23
C ASN A 688 14.35 -12.21 51.29
N THR A 689 13.76 -11.21 50.63
CA THR A 689 12.65 -11.40 49.69
C THR A 689 13.12 -12.06 48.40
N LEU A 690 14.34 -11.76 47.94
CA LEU A 690 14.96 -12.47 46.81
C LEU A 690 15.14 -13.96 47.14
N CYS A 691 15.65 -14.28 48.32
CA CYS A 691 15.78 -15.67 48.81
C CYS A 691 14.43 -16.38 48.94
N GLU A 692 13.38 -15.69 49.42
CA GLU A 692 12.03 -16.24 49.52
C GLU A 692 11.41 -16.54 48.15
N LEU A 693 11.64 -15.69 47.14
CA LEU A 693 11.22 -15.93 45.76
C LEU A 693 11.93 -17.16 45.17
N GLU A 694 13.25 -17.24 45.30
CA GLU A 694 14.01 -18.38 44.77
C GLU A 694 13.60 -19.70 45.45
N ALA A 695 13.51 -19.70 46.79
CA ALA A 695 13.02 -20.85 47.56
C ALA A 695 11.54 -21.18 47.32
N ALA A 696 10.75 -20.27 46.72
CA ALA A 696 9.41 -20.58 46.24
C ALA A 696 9.45 -21.26 44.86
N VAL A 697 10.30 -20.81 43.94
CA VAL A 697 10.48 -21.46 42.63
C VAL A 697 11.05 -22.86 42.77
N GLU A 698 12.12 -23.05 43.56
CA GLU A 698 12.73 -24.37 43.78
C GLU A 698 11.75 -25.37 44.40
N ALA A 699 10.92 -24.92 45.34
CA ALA A 699 9.91 -25.74 46.00
C ALA A 699 8.61 -25.92 45.18
N GLY A 700 8.50 -25.32 43.98
CA GLY A 700 7.28 -25.35 43.17
C GLY A 700 6.07 -24.67 43.83
N ARG A 701 6.30 -23.73 44.75
CA ARG A 701 5.26 -22.97 45.46
C ARG A 701 4.78 -21.79 44.62
N ALA A 702 3.58 -21.30 44.92
CA ALA A 702 3.09 -20.05 44.33
C ALA A 702 4.01 -18.87 44.74
N LEU A 703 4.36 -18.03 43.77
CA LEU A 703 5.21 -16.86 43.99
C LEU A 703 4.40 -15.70 44.57
N SER A 704 5.04 -14.94 45.47
CA SER A 704 4.56 -13.63 45.89
C SER A 704 4.50 -12.69 44.66
N PRO A 705 3.38 -11.99 44.41
CA PRO A 705 3.26 -11.14 43.24
C PRO A 705 4.19 -9.93 43.37
N ILE A 706 4.94 -9.62 42.32
CA ILE A 706 5.97 -8.55 42.33
C ILE A 706 5.39 -7.20 41.90
N LEU A 707 4.55 -7.21 40.86
CA LEU A 707 3.93 -6.02 40.25
C LEU A 707 2.41 -6.20 40.08
N GLN A 708 1.67 -5.11 40.31
CA GLN A 708 0.29 -4.95 39.84
C GLN A 708 0.29 -4.00 38.64
N TRP A 709 -0.10 -4.50 37.46
CA TRP A 709 -0.08 -3.74 36.22
C TRP A 709 -1.37 -2.96 35.98
N HIS A 710 -1.21 -1.72 35.50
CA HIS A 710 -2.29 -0.78 35.17
C HIS A 710 -2.25 -0.49 33.67
N LYS A 711 -2.63 -1.51 32.86
CA LYS A 711 -2.58 -1.50 31.40
C LYS A 711 -3.96 -1.23 30.77
N HIS A 712 -3.99 -0.55 29.63
CA HIS A 712 -5.18 -0.44 28.79
C HIS A 712 -5.47 -1.79 28.10
N PRO A 713 -6.73 -2.16 27.78
CA PRO A 713 -7.03 -3.46 27.15
C PRO A 713 -6.33 -3.74 25.80
N ASN A 714 -5.85 -2.71 25.10
CA ASN A 714 -5.05 -2.86 23.88
C ASN A 714 -3.55 -3.12 24.16
N ASP A 715 -3.06 -2.83 25.37
CA ASP A 715 -1.67 -3.08 25.77
C ASP A 715 -1.56 -4.55 26.22
N TYR A 716 -0.60 -5.31 25.69
CA TYR A 716 -0.52 -6.76 25.91
C TYR A 716 0.81 -7.23 26.52
N PHE A 717 0.87 -8.54 26.77
CA PHE A 717 2.05 -9.31 27.14
C PHE A 717 2.28 -10.39 26.08
N SER A 718 3.52 -10.59 25.64
CA SER A 718 3.92 -11.68 24.76
C SER A 718 3.68 -13.01 25.48
N ARG A 719 2.85 -13.91 24.93
CA ARG A 719 2.44 -15.15 25.61
C ARG A 719 3.49 -16.25 25.45
N GLU A 720 4.09 -16.32 24.28
CA GLU A 720 5.06 -17.31 23.89
C GLU A 720 6.38 -17.09 24.66
N ALA A 721 6.77 -15.82 24.84
CA ALA A 721 8.05 -15.46 25.46
C ALA A 721 8.04 -15.45 27.01
N GLN A 722 6.89 -15.60 27.67
CA GLN A 722 6.77 -15.49 29.14
C GLN A 722 7.75 -16.38 29.90
N ARG A 723 7.92 -17.63 29.46
CA ARG A 723 8.83 -18.58 30.09
C ARG A 723 10.29 -18.18 29.93
N LEU A 724 10.67 -17.67 28.76
CA LEU A 724 12.01 -17.19 28.48
C LEU A 724 12.32 -15.95 29.33
N TYR A 725 11.42 -14.96 29.35
CA TYR A 725 11.56 -13.75 30.15
C TYR A 725 11.60 -14.01 31.66
N PHE A 726 10.78 -14.96 32.14
CA PHE A 726 10.82 -15.41 33.53
C PHE A 726 12.15 -16.07 33.89
N ASN A 727 12.70 -16.92 33.01
CA ASN A 727 14.00 -17.55 33.24
C ASN A 727 15.14 -16.52 33.31
N SER A 728 15.20 -15.55 32.38
CA SER A 728 16.22 -14.49 32.42
C SER A 728 16.12 -13.63 33.69
N LEU A 729 14.88 -13.26 34.08
CA LEU A 729 14.64 -12.55 35.34
C LEU A 729 15.04 -13.38 36.57
N ARG A 730 14.84 -14.71 36.54
CA ARG A 730 15.29 -15.62 37.60
C ARG A 730 16.80 -15.63 37.74
N THR A 731 17.52 -15.78 36.63
CA THR A 731 18.98 -15.70 36.61
C THR A 731 19.46 -14.37 37.21
N TYR A 732 18.78 -13.25 36.88
CA TYR A 732 19.13 -11.95 37.46
C TYR A 732 18.91 -11.89 38.98
N TRP A 733 17.78 -12.37 39.52
CA TRP A 733 17.60 -12.36 40.98
C TRP A 733 18.53 -13.33 41.70
N GLN A 734 18.92 -14.44 41.08
CA GLN A 734 19.92 -15.37 41.63
C GLN A 734 21.28 -14.67 41.77
N GLU A 735 21.73 -13.95 40.73
CA GLU A 735 22.95 -13.13 40.81
C GLU A 735 22.85 -12.01 41.86
N LEU A 736 21.68 -11.40 42.06
CA LEU A 736 21.47 -10.43 43.14
C LEU A 736 21.55 -11.07 44.54
N ILE A 737 21.10 -12.31 44.72
CA ILE A 737 21.28 -13.06 45.98
C ILE A 737 22.78 -13.29 46.26
N ASP A 738 23.56 -13.66 45.24
CA ASP A 738 25.00 -13.89 45.37
C ASP A 738 25.81 -12.60 45.65
N LEU A 739 25.30 -11.44 45.20
CA LEU A 739 25.97 -10.14 45.32
C LEU A 739 25.58 -9.32 46.56
N THR A 740 24.42 -9.58 47.17
CA THR A 740 23.88 -8.80 48.32
C THR A 740 23.99 -9.56 49.63
N SER A 741 24.11 -8.84 50.75
CA SER A 741 24.12 -9.44 52.09
C SER A 741 22.80 -9.21 52.84
N PRO A 742 22.43 -10.10 53.79
CA PRO A 742 21.28 -9.90 54.66
C PRO A 742 21.39 -8.59 55.48
N GLY A 743 20.51 -7.63 55.19
CA GLY A 743 20.47 -6.32 55.84
C GLY A 743 20.86 -5.15 54.93
N ASP A 744 21.38 -5.41 53.73
CA ASP A 744 21.63 -4.37 52.74
C ASP A 744 20.30 -3.76 52.24
N VAL A 745 20.29 -2.43 52.08
CA VAL A 745 19.17 -1.67 51.50
C VAL A 745 19.57 -1.26 50.09
N PRO A 746 18.87 -1.71 49.03
CA PRO A 746 19.18 -1.32 47.66
C PRO A 746 19.08 0.20 47.46
N ASP A 747 20.11 0.81 46.88
CA ASP A 747 20.01 2.20 46.41
C ASP A 747 19.15 2.27 45.14
N THR A 748 18.11 3.12 45.15
CA THR A 748 17.16 3.25 44.04
C THR A 748 17.83 3.70 42.75
N ARG A 749 18.88 4.54 42.82
CA ARG A 749 19.60 5.01 41.62
C ARG A 749 20.44 3.88 41.01
N GLU A 750 21.20 3.14 41.80
CA GLU A 750 21.93 1.96 41.32
C GLU A 750 21.00 0.85 40.84
N ALA A 751 19.88 0.60 41.53
CA ALA A 751 18.88 -0.38 41.13
C ALA A 751 18.28 -0.07 39.74
N LEU A 752 17.91 1.19 39.48
CA LEU A 752 17.45 1.64 38.16
C LEU A 752 18.54 1.50 37.09
N LEU A 753 19.77 1.91 37.39
CA LEU A 753 20.91 1.82 36.46
C LEU A 753 21.19 0.36 36.06
N ASN A 754 21.24 -0.52 37.06
CA ASN A 754 21.54 -1.94 36.89
C ASN A 754 20.40 -2.67 36.17
N ALA A 755 19.13 -2.38 36.49
CA ALA A 755 17.98 -2.98 35.82
C ALA A 755 17.96 -2.70 34.31
N PHE A 756 18.23 -1.46 33.90
CA PHE A 756 18.31 -1.09 32.47
C PHE A 756 19.47 -1.83 31.78
N LYS A 757 20.69 -1.74 32.33
CA LYS A 757 21.88 -2.36 31.76
C LYS A 757 21.75 -3.88 31.68
N ARG A 758 21.13 -4.50 32.69
CA ARG A 758 20.89 -5.94 32.73
C ARG A 758 19.89 -6.38 31.66
N LEU A 759 18.74 -5.71 31.54
CA LEU A 759 17.75 -6.10 30.53
C LEU A 759 18.31 -5.99 29.10
N ASP A 760 19.08 -4.96 28.79
CA ASP A 760 19.73 -4.83 27.47
C ASP A 760 20.78 -5.93 27.23
N ASN A 761 21.51 -6.33 28.28
CA ASN A 761 22.44 -7.45 28.21
C ASN A 761 21.71 -8.79 27.99
N ASP A 762 20.63 -9.05 28.71
CA ASP A 762 19.81 -10.26 28.56
C ASP A 762 19.17 -10.32 27.17
N ILE A 763 18.62 -9.22 26.64
CA ILE A 763 18.13 -9.14 25.25
C ILE A 763 19.25 -9.51 24.25
N SER A 764 20.45 -9.00 24.47
CA SER A 764 21.63 -9.31 23.65
C SER A 764 22.06 -10.79 23.77
N LEU A 765 22.00 -11.41 24.96
CA LEU A 765 22.37 -12.81 25.16
C LEU A 765 21.30 -13.77 24.61
N GLU A 766 20.02 -13.49 24.84
CA GLU A 766 18.88 -14.26 24.32
C GLU A 766 18.92 -14.36 22.79
N ALA A 767 19.25 -13.26 22.10
CA ALA A 767 19.41 -13.24 20.65
C ALA A 767 20.64 -14.02 20.14
N GLN A 768 21.68 -14.17 20.95
CA GLN A 768 22.87 -14.97 20.61
C GLN A 768 22.66 -16.47 20.87
N VAL A 769 21.90 -16.83 21.90
CA VAL A 769 21.59 -18.22 22.25
C VAL A 769 20.47 -18.78 21.35
N GLY A 770 19.47 -17.96 21.04
CA GLY A 770 18.26 -18.38 20.33
C GLY A 770 17.34 -19.25 21.18
N ASP A 771 16.35 -19.88 20.54
CA ASP A 771 15.42 -20.82 21.18
C ASP A 771 15.12 -21.98 20.20
N PRO A 772 14.93 -23.23 20.67
CA PRO A 772 14.54 -24.34 19.79
C PRO A 772 13.21 -24.14 19.05
N ASN A 773 12.32 -23.29 19.56
CA ASN A 773 11.10 -22.88 18.88
C ASN A 773 11.42 -21.77 17.86
N ALA A 774 11.20 -22.06 16.57
CA ALA A 774 11.50 -21.14 15.47
C ALA A 774 10.82 -19.75 15.60
N PHE A 775 9.61 -19.67 16.17
CA PHE A 775 8.96 -18.38 16.44
C PHE A 775 9.68 -17.60 17.54
N LEU A 776 10.06 -18.26 18.64
CA LEU A 776 10.81 -17.60 19.72
C LEU A 776 12.20 -17.18 19.29
N HIS A 777 12.89 -18.01 18.50
CA HIS A 777 14.18 -17.66 17.91
C HIS A 777 14.10 -16.41 17.04
N TYR A 778 13.10 -16.35 16.15
CA TYR A 778 12.83 -15.15 15.35
C TYR A 778 12.42 -13.95 16.21
N TRP A 779 11.66 -14.16 17.29
CA TRP A 779 11.22 -13.12 18.21
C TRP A 779 12.40 -12.48 18.97
N VAL A 780 13.30 -13.27 19.59
CA VAL A 780 14.47 -12.71 20.30
C VAL A 780 15.41 -11.96 19.36
N LEU A 781 15.57 -12.45 18.12
CA LEU A 781 16.32 -11.73 17.09
C LEU A 781 15.63 -10.41 16.72
N ARG A 782 14.31 -10.38 16.53
CA ARG A 782 13.57 -9.13 16.27
C ARG A 782 13.68 -8.13 17.43
N VAL A 783 13.59 -8.59 18.68
CA VAL A 783 13.73 -7.74 19.88
C VAL A 783 15.13 -7.12 19.93
N ALA A 784 16.19 -7.86 19.61
CA ALA A 784 17.55 -7.33 19.63
C ALA A 784 17.92 -6.47 18.42
N PHE A 785 17.38 -6.75 17.22
CA PHE A 785 17.68 -6.00 15.99
C PHE A 785 16.81 -4.75 15.77
N SER A 786 15.63 -4.66 16.40
CA SER A 786 14.91 -3.38 16.56
C SER A 786 15.49 -2.62 17.76
N GLY A 787 15.18 -1.33 17.86
CA GLY A 787 15.59 -0.50 18.99
C GLY A 787 14.41 0.10 19.73
N ALA A 788 14.65 0.56 20.95
CA ALA A 788 13.69 1.36 21.69
C ALA A 788 14.34 2.28 22.73
N THR A 789 13.78 3.47 22.88
CA THR A 789 14.06 4.37 24.01
C THR A 789 13.32 3.89 25.27
N ALA A 790 13.69 4.44 26.42
CA ALA A 790 12.95 4.24 27.67
C ALA A 790 13.06 5.47 28.57
N CYS A 791 11.93 6.13 28.83
CA CYS A 791 11.81 7.18 29.84
C CYS A 791 10.90 6.68 30.96
N VAL A 792 11.47 6.36 32.12
CA VAL A 792 10.78 5.70 33.25
C VAL A 792 10.84 6.56 34.50
N ALA A 793 9.68 6.79 35.13
CA ALA A 793 9.55 7.36 36.45
C ALA A 793 9.33 6.26 37.51
N HIS A 794 10.10 6.31 38.60
CA HIS A 794 9.86 5.58 39.84
C HIS A 794 9.50 6.58 40.94
N ILE A 795 8.32 6.41 41.56
CA ILE A 795 7.80 7.29 42.61
C ILE A 795 7.55 6.46 43.88
N ASP A 796 8.34 6.68 44.94
CA ASP A 796 8.06 6.15 46.29
C ASP A 796 7.87 7.31 47.27
N GLY A 797 6.63 7.52 47.72
CA GLY A 797 6.28 8.64 48.59
C GLY A 797 6.69 9.99 47.96
N PRO A 798 7.49 10.83 48.63
CA PRO A 798 7.94 12.10 48.08
C PRO A 798 9.14 11.97 47.12
N ASP A 799 9.71 10.78 46.95
CA ASP A 799 10.96 10.58 46.22
C ASP A 799 10.68 10.13 44.78
N LEU A 800 10.99 11.02 43.82
CA LEU A 800 10.83 10.83 42.39
C LEU A 800 12.19 10.60 41.73
N PHE A 801 12.32 9.50 41.00
CA PHE A 801 13.47 9.19 40.15
C PHE A 801 13.00 9.10 38.70
N ILE A 802 13.72 9.77 37.79
CA ILE A 802 13.54 9.64 36.34
C ILE A 802 14.79 8.95 35.79
N ALA A 803 14.61 7.81 35.13
CA ALA A 803 15.65 7.12 34.38
C ALA A 803 15.34 7.24 32.88
N ASN A 804 16.20 7.92 32.11
CA ASN A 804 16.01 8.14 30.68
C ASN A 804 17.14 7.56 29.84
N ALA A 805 16.79 6.79 28.81
CA ALA A 805 17.68 6.29 27.76
C ALA A 805 17.03 6.55 26.39
N GLY A 806 17.36 7.68 25.78
CA GLY A 806 16.80 8.15 24.50
C GLY A 806 16.30 9.60 24.54
N ASP A 807 15.46 9.96 23.58
CA ASP A 807 14.88 11.29 23.33
C ASP A 807 13.42 11.45 23.77
N ALA A 808 12.77 10.37 24.24
CA ALA A 808 11.58 10.48 25.08
C ALA A 808 11.87 11.32 26.35
N ARG A 809 10.90 12.11 26.82
CA ARG A 809 11.14 13.15 27.83
C ARG A 809 10.11 13.19 28.95
N ALA A 810 10.60 13.45 30.17
CA ALA A 810 9.81 13.71 31.37
C ALA A 810 9.92 15.20 31.81
N VAL A 811 8.77 15.85 32.01
CA VAL A 811 8.67 17.26 32.42
C VAL A 811 7.65 17.41 33.56
N LEU A 812 8.07 18.05 34.65
CA LEU A 812 7.25 18.33 35.82
C LEU A 812 6.50 19.65 35.64
N GLY A 813 5.20 19.63 35.92
CA GLY A 813 4.36 20.81 36.05
C GLY A 813 4.35 21.32 37.48
N VAL A 814 5.01 22.46 37.70
CA VAL A 814 5.06 23.15 38.98
C VAL A 814 4.06 24.32 38.94
N GLN A 815 3.29 24.50 40.00
CA GLN A 815 2.38 25.63 40.17
C GLN A 815 3.04 26.71 41.03
N GLU A 816 3.20 27.89 40.47
CA GLU A 816 3.80 29.06 41.13
C GLU A 816 2.80 29.75 42.07
N GLU A 817 3.31 30.64 42.94
CA GLU A 817 2.50 31.37 43.93
C GLU A 817 1.42 32.27 43.32
N ASP A 818 1.61 32.75 42.08
CA ASP A 818 0.62 33.53 41.34
C ASP A 818 -0.47 32.67 40.67
N GLY A 819 -0.36 31.34 40.79
CA GLY A 819 -1.25 30.35 40.18
C GLY A 819 -0.88 29.96 38.75
N SER A 820 0.17 30.55 38.16
CA SER A 820 0.71 30.12 36.86
C SER A 820 1.43 28.78 36.97
N PHE A 821 1.77 28.19 35.83
CA PHE A 821 2.48 26.91 35.75
C PHE A 821 3.84 27.07 35.07
N SER A 822 4.89 26.49 35.65
CA SER A 822 6.26 26.46 35.12
C SER A 822 6.67 25.03 34.75
N ALA A 823 7.38 24.90 33.63
CA ALA A 823 7.84 23.62 33.11
C ALA A 823 9.29 23.32 33.51
N HIS A 824 9.48 22.33 34.38
CA HIS A 824 10.79 21.84 34.79
C HIS A 824 11.11 20.52 34.10
N THR A 825 12.13 20.49 33.24
CA THR A 825 12.58 19.26 32.56
C THR A 825 13.40 18.39 33.53
N PHE A 826 13.10 17.08 33.60
CA PHE A 826 13.78 16.13 34.48
C PHE A 826 14.57 15.02 33.75
N SER A 827 14.51 14.99 32.42
CA SER A 827 15.38 14.16 31.58
C SER A 827 15.97 15.00 30.45
N ASN A 828 17.26 14.86 30.18
CA ASN A 828 17.83 15.40 28.96
C ASN A 828 17.58 14.43 27.81
N ASP A 829 17.33 14.97 26.62
CA ASP A 829 17.20 14.16 25.41
C ASP A 829 18.60 13.66 25.04
N HIS A 830 18.72 12.37 24.73
CA HIS A 830 19.97 11.78 24.27
C HIS A 830 20.00 11.82 22.74
N ASN A 831 20.26 12.99 22.16
CA ASN A 831 20.37 13.20 20.72
C ASN A 831 21.44 14.28 20.39
N ALA A 832 21.58 14.66 19.11
CA ALA A 832 22.60 15.60 18.65
C ALA A 832 22.49 17.02 19.22
N GLN A 833 21.33 17.43 19.74
CA GLN A 833 21.14 18.75 20.35
C GLN A 833 21.69 18.81 21.79
N ASN A 834 21.99 17.66 22.40
CA ASN A 834 22.61 17.58 23.73
C ASN A 834 24.14 17.54 23.61
N GLU A 835 24.77 18.71 23.81
CA GLU A 835 26.24 18.85 23.73
C GLU A 835 26.99 17.94 24.71
N SER A 836 26.41 17.62 25.87
CA SER A 836 27.05 16.74 26.85
C SER A 836 27.08 15.28 26.37
N GLU A 837 26.03 14.83 25.70
CA GLU A 837 25.95 13.50 25.09
C GLU A 837 26.83 13.38 23.84
N VAL A 838 26.87 14.45 23.02
CA VAL A 838 27.83 14.58 21.91
C VAL A 838 29.27 14.51 22.41
N ALA A 839 29.57 15.14 23.55
CA ALA A 839 30.89 15.10 24.18
C ALA A 839 31.22 13.70 24.75
N ARG A 840 30.25 13.04 25.40
CA ARG A 840 30.35 11.65 25.91
C ARG A 840 30.79 10.71 24.79
N ILE A 841 30.00 10.60 23.72
CA ILE A 841 30.30 9.71 22.58
C ILE A 841 31.66 10.04 21.96
N ARG A 842 32.01 11.33 21.77
CA ARG A 842 33.32 11.73 21.24
C ARG A 842 34.51 11.45 22.17
N SER A 843 34.26 11.10 23.43
CA SER A 843 35.28 10.75 24.42
C SER A 843 35.44 9.23 24.61
N GLU A 844 34.39 8.46 24.34
CA GLU A 844 34.40 6.99 24.40
C GLU A 844 35.17 6.35 23.23
N HIS A 845 35.22 7.03 22.07
CA HIS A 845 35.92 6.55 20.88
C HIS A 845 37.25 7.28 20.63
N PRO A 846 38.22 6.65 19.92
CA PRO A 846 39.50 7.27 19.60
C PRO A 846 39.38 8.62 18.87
N PRO A 847 40.34 9.57 19.07
CA PRO A 847 40.28 10.90 18.45
C PRO A 847 40.15 10.93 16.93
N SER A 848 40.58 9.87 16.23
CA SER A 848 40.40 9.66 14.80
C SER A 848 38.92 9.60 14.37
N GLU A 849 38.04 9.11 15.24
CA GLU A 849 36.62 8.88 14.94
C GLU A 849 35.72 10.06 15.30
N ARG A 850 36.25 11.14 15.89
CA ARG A 850 35.45 12.33 16.32
C ARG A 850 34.59 12.98 15.22
N LYS A 851 34.93 12.76 13.94
CA LYS A 851 34.20 13.24 12.76
C LYS A 851 33.25 12.20 12.15
N THR A 852 33.28 10.96 12.63
CA THR A 852 32.50 9.83 12.10
C THR A 852 31.50 9.27 13.10
N VAL A 853 31.77 9.31 14.41
CA VAL A 853 30.85 8.87 15.48
C VAL A 853 29.47 9.51 15.38
N ILE A 854 29.41 10.80 15.02
CA ILE A 854 28.17 11.55 14.81
C ILE A 854 28.31 12.28 13.48
N ARG A 855 27.37 12.03 12.56
CA ARG A 855 27.29 12.67 11.23
C ARG A 855 25.84 13.00 10.93
N GLN A 856 25.58 14.17 10.34
CA GLN A 856 24.22 14.60 10.00
C GLN A 856 23.26 14.46 11.21
N GLU A 857 23.74 14.88 12.38
CA GLU A 857 23.00 14.84 13.66
C GLU A 857 22.56 13.42 14.10
N ARG A 858 23.16 12.37 13.55
CA ARG A 858 22.85 10.96 13.83
C ARG A 858 24.09 10.15 14.22
N LEU A 859 23.91 9.18 15.11
CA LEU A 859 24.95 8.22 15.51
C LEU A 859 25.36 7.39 14.28
N LEU A 860 26.65 7.44 13.93
CA LEU A 860 27.25 6.92 12.70
C LEU A 860 26.53 7.36 11.40
N GLY A 861 25.76 8.44 11.44
CA GLY A 861 24.95 8.91 10.31
C GLY A 861 23.64 8.15 10.09
N LEU A 862 23.17 7.38 11.06
CA LEU A 862 21.98 6.51 10.96
C LEU A 862 20.92 6.82 12.02
N LEU A 863 21.25 6.61 13.30
CA LEU A 863 20.30 6.59 14.41
C LEU A 863 20.15 7.99 15.05
N MET A 864 18.91 8.40 15.36
CA MET A 864 18.61 9.66 16.07
C MET A 864 18.93 9.56 17.57
N PRO A 865 18.34 8.62 18.34
CA PRO A 865 18.68 8.45 19.74
C PRO A 865 20.12 7.96 19.92
N PHE A 866 20.82 8.60 20.85
CA PHE A 866 22.20 8.31 21.24
C PHE A 866 22.28 7.30 22.39
N ARG A 867 21.12 6.93 22.97
CA ARG A 867 20.93 5.81 23.89
C ARG A 867 19.64 5.08 23.57
N ALA A 868 19.67 3.76 23.51
CA ALA A 868 18.52 2.90 23.27
C ALA A 868 18.82 1.44 23.68
N PHE A 869 17.77 0.70 24.01
CA PHE A 869 17.78 -0.76 24.13
C PHE A 869 17.74 -1.43 22.76
N GLY A 870 18.19 -2.69 22.70
CA GLY A 870 18.23 -3.44 21.44
C GLY A 870 19.30 -2.85 20.52
N ASP A 871 18.98 -2.58 19.26
CA ASP A 871 19.88 -1.95 18.28
C ASP A 871 21.27 -2.62 18.23
N VAL A 872 21.33 -3.96 18.35
CA VAL A 872 22.61 -4.68 18.50
C VAL A 872 23.57 -4.47 17.33
N LYS A 873 23.07 -4.00 16.18
CA LYS A 873 23.81 -3.44 15.04
C LYS A 873 24.88 -2.40 15.45
N PHE A 874 24.60 -1.60 16.49
CA PHE A 874 25.48 -0.55 17.01
C PHE A 874 26.29 -0.98 18.24
N LYS A 875 26.08 -2.21 18.74
CA LYS A 875 26.67 -2.73 20.00
C LYS A 875 27.63 -3.90 19.77
N TRP A 876 27.23 -4.89 18.98
CA TRP A 876 27.99 -6.13 18.75
C TRP A 876 29.15 -5.94 17.77
N SER A 877 30.19 -6.77 17.90
CA SER A 877 31.27 -6.84 16.89
C SER A 877 30.73 -7.34 15.53
N ILE A 878 31.44 -7.03 14.44
CA ILE A 878 31.05 -7.44 13.09
C ILE A 878 31.00 -8.97 12.96
N GLU A 879 31.92 -9.68 13.63
CA GLU A 879 32.01 -11.14 13.66
C GLU A 879 30.86 -11.77 14.45
N LEU A 880 30.34 -11.09 15.47
CA LEU A 880 29.17 -11.55 16.21
C LEU A 880 27.90 -11.33 15.40
N GLN A 881 27.70 -10.13 14.84
CA GLN A 881 26.56 -9.82 13.98
C GLN A 881 26.45 -10.80 12.80
N LYS A 882 27.56 -11.09 12.11
CA LYS A 882 27.59 -12.08 11.02
C LYS A 882 27.23 -13.48 11.49
N ARG A 883 27.83 -14.00 12.57
CA ARG A 883 27.54 -15.35 13.07
C ARG A 883 26.09 -15.54 13.51
N VAL A 884 25.50 -14.54 14.15
CA VAL A 884 24.08 -14.58 14.56
C VAL A 884 23.16 -14.50 13.35
N LEU A 885 23.48 -13.68 12.34
CA LEU A 885 22.72 -13.63 11.08
C LEU A 885 22.88 -14.89 10.23
N GLU A 886 24.04 -15.52 10.22
CA GLU A 886 24.32 -16.77 9.49
C GLU A 886 23.68 -18.02 10.13
N SER A 887 23.31 -17.95 11.42
CA SER A 887 22.62 -19.02 12.16
C SER A 887 21.12 -18.78 12.34
N GLY A 888 20.62 -17.61 11.96
CA GLY A 888 19.20 -17.27 12.04
C GLY A 888 18.34 -17.90 10.94
N PRO A 889 17.00 -17.81 11.05
CA PRO A 889 16.07 -18.33 10.04
C PRO A 889 16.13 -17.55 8.72
N ASP A 890 15.93 -18.25 7.59
CA ASP A 890 15.96 -17.73 6.20
C ASP A 890 15.18 -16.41 6.00
N GLN A 891 14.09 -16.21 6.75
CA GLN A 891 13.24 -15.01 6.73
C GLN A 891 13.98 -13.72 7.14
N LEU A 892 15.09 -13.82 7.91
CA LEU A 892 15.98 -12.70 8.20
C LEU A 892 17.02 -12.47 7.10
N HIS A 893 17.29 -13.46 6.25
CA HIS A 893 18.20 -13.31 5.11
C HIS A 893 17.57 -12.53 3.94
N GLU A 894 16.26 -12.31 3.90
CA GLU A 894 15.62 -11.46 2.89
C GLU A 894 15.65 -9.96 3.22
N ASN A 895 15.76 -9.59 4.50
CA ASN A 895 15.83 -8.20 4.94
C ASN A 895 17.26 -7.63 4.85
N GLU A 896 17.62 -7.04 3.72
CA GLU A 896 18.94 -6.41 3.50
C GLU A 896 19.33 -5.36 4.56
N GLN A 897 18.36 -4.73 5.23
CA GLN A 897 18.61 -3.77 6.32
C GLN A 897 19.24 -4.40 7.57
N THR A 898 18.98 -5.68 7.89
CA THR A 898 19.57 -6.34 9.07
C THR A 898 21.06 -6.61 8.86
N LYS A 899 21.43 -7.07 7.66
CA LYS A 899 22.82 -7.35 7.23
C LYS A 899 23.72 -6.11 7.11
N PHE A 900 23.14 -4.92 7.03
CA PHE A 900 23.89 -3.68 6.86
C PHE A 900 24.74 -3.34 8.11
N ILE A 901 26.07 -3.36 7.96
CA ILE A 901 27.00 -2.90 9.00
C ILE A 901 27.10 -1.36 8.94
N PRO A 902 27.03 -0.64 10.08
CA PRO A 902 27.16 0.81 10.09
C PRO A 902 28.47 1.32 9.44
N PRO A 903 28.48 2.53 8.85
CA PRO A 903 29.68 3.09 8.27
C PRO A 903 30.64 3.59 9.36
N ASN A 904 31.95 3.39 9.17
CA ASN A 904 32.99 3.76 10.14
C ASN A 904 32.90 3.01 11.48
N TYR A 905 32.42 1.77 11.46
CA TYR A 905 32.24 0.91 12.62
C TYR A 905 33.58 0.23 13.01
N HIS A 906 34.42 0.96 13.72
CA HIS A 906 35.80 0.60 14.08
C HIS A 906 35.97 0.14 15.53
N THR A 907 35.33 0.81 16.49
CA THR A 907 35.45 0.58 17.95
C THR A 907 34.09 0.41 18.63
N PRO A 908 33.30 -0.63 18.27
CA PRO A 908 32.05 -0.93 18.97
C PRO A 908 32.28 -1.35 20.43
N PRO A 909 31.31 -1.15 21.34
CA PRO A 909 29.96 -0.60 21.10
C PRO A 909 29.93 0.92 20.94
N TYR A 910 28.99 1.43 20.12
CA TYR A 910 28.74 2.87 19.91
C TYR A 910 27.44 3.37 20.59
N LEU A 911 26.61 2.45 21.08
CA LEU A 911 25.29 2.72 21.64
C LEU A 911 25.15 2.02 22.99
N THR A 912 24.42 2.63 23.93
CA THR A 912 24.18 2.08 25.26
C THR A 912 22.70 2.24 25.65
N ALA A 913 22.19 1.32 26.47
CA ALA A 913 20.89 1.44 27.14
C ALA A 913 21.03 2.05 28.56
N GLU A 914 22.24 2.43 28.98
CA GLU A 914 22.49 2.98 30.31
C GLU A 914 21.78 4.34 30.51
N PRO A 915 20.83 4.45 31.46
CA PRO A 915 20.02 5.65 31.61
C PRO A 915 20.79 6.79 32.29
N GLU A 916 20.50 8.03 31.91
CA GLU A 916 20.70 9.17 32.80
C GLU A 916 19.62 9.14 33.90
N ILE A 917 20.03 9.29 35.16
CA ILE A 917 19.12 9.23 36.31
C ILE A 917 19.08 10.57 37.04
N THR A 918 17.91 11.21 37.04
CA THR A 918 17.62 12.43 37.80
C THR A 918 16.81 12.07 39.05
N TYR A 919 17.18 12.65 40.19
CA TYR A 919 16.41 12.54 41.44
C TYR A 919 15.76 13.88 41.78
N HIS A 920 14.52 13.83 42.27
CA HIS A 920 13.77 14.97 42.77
C HIS A 920 13.00 14.59 44.03
N LYS A 921 12.98 15.50 45.02
CA LYS A 921 12.09 15.37 46.17
C LYS A 921 10.87 16.25 45.97
N LEU A 922 9.72 15.61 45.74
CA LEU A 922 8.44 16.25 45.46
C LEU A 922 8.06 17.25 46.55
N ARG A 923 7.45 18.35 46.12
CA ARG A 923 7.01 19.49 46.93
C ARG A 923 5.52 19.73 46.69
N PRO A 924 4.77 20.38 47.61
CA PRO A 924 3.33 20.63 47.42
C PRO A 924 2.95 21.47 46.18
N GLN A 925 3.91 22.25 45.66
CA GLN A 925 3.81 23.01 44.41
C GLN A 925 3.97 22.15 43.14
N ASP A 926 4.53 20.94 43.26
CA ASP A 926 4.74 20.03 42.13
C ASP A 926 3.43 19.26 41.89
N ARG A 927 2.70 19.61 40.82
CA ARG A 927 1.29 19.21 40.64
C ARG A 927 1.12 17.93 39.83
N PHE A 928 1.93 17.74 38.81
CA PHE A 928 1.87 16.58 37.92
C PHE A 928 3.19 16.40 37.15
N LEU A 929 3.42 15.19 36.65
CA LEU A 929 4.53 14.84 35.75
C LEU A 929 3.96 14.42 34.40
N VAL A 930 4.50 14.95 33.31
CA VAL A 930 4.21 14.50 31.93
C VAL A 930 5.41 13.73 31.40
N ILE A 931 5.20 12.49 30.97
CA ILE A 931 6.15 11.66 30.21
C ILE A 931 5.57 11.47 28.81
N GLY A 932 6.38 11.63 27.77
CA GLY A 932 5.95 11.32 26.39
C GLY A 932 7.10 11.04 25.43
N SER A 933 6.77 10.37 24.32
CA SER A 933 7.64 10.17 23.15
C SER A 933 7.92 11.47 22.41
N ASP A 934 8.89 11.46 21.49
CA ASP A 934 9.31 12.67 20.78
C ASP A 934 8.16 13.28 19.94
N GLY A 935 7.23 12.48 19.42
CA GLY A 935 6.03 12.92 18.71
C GLY A 935 5.14 13.92 19.48
N LEU A 936 5.19 13.94 20.82
CA LEU A 936 4.61 15.05 21.61
C LEU A 936 5.53 16.28 21.62
N TRP A 937 6.82 16.07 21.85
CA TRP A 937 7.78 17.14 22.14
C TRP A 937 8.30 17.88 20.89
N GLU A 938 8.17 17.29 19.71
CA GLU A 938 8.36 17.94 18.42
C GLU A 938 7.17 18.85 18.04
N THR A 939 5.95 18.52 18.51
CA THR A 939 4.73 19.27 18.14
C THR A 939 4.42 20.44 19.07
N LEU A 940 4.74 20.33 20.37
CA LEU A 940 4.45 21.36 21.37
C LEU A 940 5.66 21.69 22.26
N HIS A 941 5.90 22.98 22.48
CA HIS A 941 6.95 23.42 23.40
C HIS A 941 6.63 23.03 24.86
N ARG A 942 7.64 22.61 25.63
CA ARG A 942 7.47 22.10 27.01
C ARG A 942 6.63 22.99 27.93
N GLN A 943 6.76 24.31 27.80
CA GLN A 943 6.00 25.27 28.60
C GLN A 943 4.52 25.37 28.19
N GLU A 944 4.20 25.09 26.92
CA GLU A 944 2.83 25.03 26.42
C GLU A 944 2.15 23.74 26.88
N VAL A 945 2.84 22.60 26.79
CA VAL A 945 2.39 21.30 27.32
C VAL A 945 1.98 21.40 28.79
N ILE A 946 2.89 21.89 29.64
CA ILE A 946 2.63 22.05 31.07
C ILE A 946 1.52 23.07 31.35
N ARG A 947 1.42 24.16 30.58
CA ARG A 947 0.32 25.11 30.70
C ARG A 947 -1.04 24.48 30.38
N ILE A 948 -1.16 23.75 29.27
CA ILE A 948 -2.40 23.07 28.85
C ILE A 948 -2.86 22.08 29.93
N VAL A 949 -1.94 21.23 30.41
CA VAL A 949 -2.27 20.22 31.43
C VAL A 949 -2.59 20.86 32.79
N GLY A 950 -1.87 21.90 33.21
CA GLY A 950 -2.14 22.61 34.46
C GLY A 950 -3.47 23.35 34.46
N GLU A 951 -3.82 24.02 33.34
CA GLU A 951 -5.11 24.66 33.13
C GLU A 951 -6.27 23.65 33.13
N TYR A 952 -6.08 22.48 32.52
CA TYR A 952 -7.03 21.37 32.53
C TYR A 952 -7.28 20.84 33.95
N LEU A 953 -6.21 20.43 34.65
CA LEU A 953 -6.30 19.80 35.98
C LEU A 953 -6.79 20.74 37.10
N THR A 954 -6.72 22.06 36.91
CA THR A 954 -7.20 23.05 37.89
C THR A 954 -8.58 23.62 37.57
N GLY A 955 -9.11 23.41 36.37
CA GLY A 955 -10.41 23.96 35.94
C GLY A 955 -10.45 25.50 35.83
N VAL A 956 -9.30 26.17 35.89
CA VAL A 956 -9.20 27.64 36.08
C VAL A 956 -9.75 28.47 34.91
N HIS A 957 -9.98 27.85 33.74
CA HIS A 957 -10.58 28.49 32.56
C HIS A 957 -11.91 29.24 32.84
N GLN A 958 -12.68 28.82 33.85
CA GLN A 958 -14.02 29.37 34.09
C GLN A 958 -14.05 30.67 34.93
N HIS A 959 -13.01 31.02 35.70
CA HIS A 959 -13.18 32.02 36.79
C HIS A 959 -12.20 33.20 36.88
N GLN A 960 -11.02 33.20 36.25
CA GLN A 960 -10.13 34.39 36.32
C GLN A 960 -10.55 35.52 35.35
N PRO A 961 -10.66 36.79 35.79
CA PRO A 961 -10.84 37.94 34.90
C PRO A 961 -9.64 38.16 33.97
N LEU A 962 -9.89 38.61 32.75
CA LEU A 962 -8.86 38.97 31.76
C LEU A 962 -8.08 40.21 32.24
N LYS A 963 -6.93 39.99 32.91
CA LYS A 963 -6.01 41.06 33.31
C LYS A 963 -5.08 41.40 32.14
N VAL A 964 -5.41 42.46 31.40
CA VAL A 964 -4.48 43.05 30.44
C VAL A 964 -3.35 43.74 31.21
N GLY A 965 -2.14 43.17 31.15
CA GLY A 965 -0.99 43.60 31.95
C GLY A 965 -0.41 44.96 31.57
N GLY A 966 -1.12 46.05 31.86
CA GLY A 966 -0.67 47.44 31.63
C GLY A 966 -0.73 47.93 30.19
N TYR A 967 -0.90 47.04 29.20
CA TYR A 967 -0.99 47.41 27.79
C TYR A 967 -2.37 48.02 27.42
N ARG A 968 -2.36 49.06 26.59
CA ARG A 968 -3.59 49.61 25.98
C ARG A 968 -4.05 48.72 24.83
N VAL A 969 -5.04 47.87 25.08
CA VAL A 969 -5.66 46.98 24.10
C VAL A 969 -6.89 47.64 23.48
N THR A 970 -7.06 47.54 22.16
CA THR A 970 -8.22 48.11 21.44
C THR A 970 -9.48 47.28 21.65
N LEU A 971 -10.67 47.87 21.45
CA LEU A 971 -11.95 47.16 21.57
C LEU A 971 -12.04 45.91 20.67
N GLY A 972 -11.51 45.97 19.44
CA GLY A 972 -11.49 44.82 18.53
C GLY A 972 -10.55 43.70 18.99
N GLN A 973 -9.39 44.03 19.53
CA GLN A 973 -8.48 43.04 20.13
C GLN A 973 -9.08 42.43 21.40
N MET A 974 -9.76 43.23 22.22
CA MET A 974 -10.48 42.74 23.41
C MET A 974 -11.62 41.80 23.03
N GLN A 975 -12.37 42.13 21.97
CA GLN A 975 -13.40 41.25 21.41
C GLN A 975 -12.81 39.93 20.92
N GLY A 976 -11.69 39.97 20.17
CA GLY A 976 -10.97 38.77 19.73
C GLY A 976 -10.58 37.86 20.91
N LEU A 977 -9.97 38.41 21.97
CA LEU A 977 -9.61 37.67 23.19
C LEU A 977 -10.83 37.04 23.91
N LEU A 978 -11.99 37.72 23.87
CA LEU A 978 -13.24 37.21 24.45
C LEU A 978 -13.89 36.11 23.60
N GLU A 979 -13.85 36.23 22.27
CA GLU A 979 -14.31 35.21 21.33
C GLU A 979 -13.43 33.96 21.38
N GLU A 980 -12.11 34.14 21.45
CA GLU A 980 -11.11 33.07 21.65
C GLU A 980 -11.31 32.36 23.00
N ARG A 981 -11.65 33.10 24.07
CA ARG A 981 -12.01 32.50 25.36
C ARG A 981 -13.33 31.72 25.28
N LYS A 982 -14.33 32.22 24.55
CA LYS A 982 -15.61 31.53 24.33
C LYS A 982 -15.44 30.23 23.52
N ALA A 983 -14.56 30.22 22.53
CA ALA A 983 -14.19 29.02 21.78
C ALA A 983 -13.50 27.98 22.67
N ARG A 984 -12.47 28.37 23.44
CA ARG A 984 -11.78 27.49 24.40
C ARG A 984 -12.71 26.93 25.49
N ALA A 985 -13.65 27.74 25.98
CA ALA A 985 -14.68 27.29 26.91
C ALA A 985 -15.68 26.29 26.30
N SER A 986 -15.73 26.16 24.97
CA SER A 986 -16.59 25.19 24.28
C SER A 986 -15.89 23.84 24.09
N SER A 987 -14.57 23.81 23.88
CA SER A 987 -13.79 22.56 23.75
C SER A 987 -13.46 21.91 25.10
N ALA A 988 -13.39 22.68 26.19
CA ALA A 988 -13.05 22.20 27.53
C ALA A 988 -14.08 21.22 28.16
N PHE A 989 -15.23 20.98 27.52
CA PHE A 989 -16.27 20.06 28.01
C PHE A 989 -16.30 18.69 27.31
N GLU A 990 -15.45 18.42 26.30
CA GLU A 990 -15.48 17.13 25.56
C GLU A 990 -14.50 16.06 26.08
N ASP A 991 -13.36 16.44 26.68
CA ASP A 991 -12.30 15.51 27.10
C ASP A 991 -12.29 15.26 28.61
N GLN A 992 -12.39 13.99 29.00
CA GLN A 992 -12.41 13.53 30.40
C GLN A 992 -11.05 13.04 30.91
N ASN A 993 -10.03 13.12 30.05
CA ASN A 993 -8.67 12.64 30.28
C ASN A 993 -7.67 13.69 29.77
N ALA A 994 -6.69 14.07 30.60
CA ALA A 994 -5.71 15.10 30.32
C ALA A 994 -4.76 14.71 29.18
N ALA A 995 -4.43 13.42 29.01
CA ALA A 995 -3.56 12.95 27.94
C ALA A 995 -4.28 13.00 26.58
N THR A 996 -5.55 12.63 26.52
CA THR A 996 -6.41 12.85 25.34
C THR A 996 -6.54 14.34 24.99
N HIS A 997 -6.72 15.19 26.00
CA HIS A 997 -6.82 16.63 25.81
C HIS A 997 -5.51 17.22 25.23
N LEU A 998 -4.36 16.85 25.80
CA LEU A 998 -3.04 17.28 25.32
C LEU A 998 -2.75 16.75 23.90
N MET A 999 -3.12 15.51 23.60
CA MET A 999 -2.99 14.89 22.28
C MET A 999 -3.86 15.60 21.23
N ARG A 1000 -5.08 16.02 21.59
CA ARG A 1000 -5.93 16.85 20.74
C ARG A 1000 -5.26 18.18 20.40
N HIS A 1001 -4.59 18.80 21.36
CA HIS A 1001 -3.78 20.00 21.13
C HIS A 1001 -2.58 19.72 20.22
N ALA A 1002 -1.80 18.66 20.47
CA ALA A 1002 -0.62 18.30 19.66
C ALA A 1002 -0.95 18.14 18.16
N VAL A 1003 -2.06 17.46 17.84
CA VAL A 1003 -2.46 17.20 16.45
C VAL A 1003 -3.24 18.38 15.83
N GLY A 1004 -4.07 19.05 16.63
CA GLY A 1004 -5.04 20.04 16.17
C GLY A 1004 -4.60 21.50 16.25
N ASN A 1005 -3.42 21.83 16.81
CA ASN A 1005 -3.01 23.22 17.02
C ASN A 1005 -2.92 24.02 15.70
N ASN A 1006 -3.45 25.22 15.67
CA ASN A 1006 -3.20 26.20 14.61
C ASN A 1006 -2.11 27.22 15.02
N GLU A 1007 -1.74 28.11 14.10
CA GLU A 1007 -0.72 29.15 14.32
C GLU A 1007 -1.01 30.10 15.50
N PHE A 1008 -2.25 30.08 16.03
CA PHE A 1008 -2.71 30.90 17.15
C PHE A 1008 -2.82 30.11 18.47
N GLY A 1009 -2.35 28.86 18.53
CA GLY A 1009 -2.39 28.05 19.77
C GLY A 1009 -3.80 27.56 20.15
N THR A 1010 -4.69 27.44 19.16
CA THR A 1010 -6.07 26.94 19.35
C THR A 1010 -6.31 25.68 18.52
N VAL A 1011 -7.14 24.77 19.05
CA VAL A 1011 -7.50 23.51 18.36
C VAL A 1011 -8.45 23.80 17.21
N ASP A 1012 -8.00 23.55 15.98
CA ASP A 1012 -8.85 23.56 14.79
C ASP A 1012 -9.41 22.17 14.48
N HIS A 1013 -10.74 22.04 14.48
CA HIS A 1013 -11.41 20.78 14.13
C HIS A 1013 -11.16 20.37 12.68
N GLU A 1014 -10.98 21.31 11.74
CA GLU A 1014 -10.65 20.95 10.37
C GLU A 1014 -9.26 20.32 10.26
N ARG A 1015 -8.23 20.93 10.87
CA ARG A 1015 -6.88 20.33 10.97
C ARG A 1015 -6.92 18.97 11.65
N LEU A 1016 -7.57 18.87 12.79
CA LEU A 1016 -7.68 17.64 13.57
C LEU A 1016 -8.37 16.51 12.77
N SER A 1017 -9.50 16.82 12.12
CA SER A 1017 -10.17 15.91 11.19
C SER A 1017 -9.24 15.47 10.06
N LYS A 1018 -8.50 16.39 9.43
CA LYS A 1018 -7.60 16.06 8.31
C LYS A 1018 -6.50 15.11 8.77
N MET A 1019 -5.80 15.44 9.86
CA MET A 1019 -4.69 14.63 10.41
C MET A 1019 -5.12 13.24 10.88
N LEU A 1020 -6.31 13.10 11.48
CA LEU A 1020 -6.86 11.80 11.91
C LEU A 1020 -7.50 11.01 10.77
N SER A 1021 -7.81 11.64 9.63
CA SER A 1021 -8.31 10.97 8.42
C SER A 1021 -7.19 10.45 7.50
N LEU A 1022 -5.93 10.74 7.81
CA LEU A 1022 -4.79 10.24 7.04
C LEU A 1022 -4.72 8.71 7.13
N PRO A 1023 -4.54 7.99 6.01
CA PRO A 1023 -4.28 6.56 6.04
C PRO A 1023 -2.92 6.29 6.70
N GLU A 1024 -2.76 5.09 7.25
CA GLU A 1024 -1.56 4.64 8.00
C GLU A 1024 -0.25 4.95 7.26
N GLU A 1025 -0.20 4.66 5.95
CA GLU A 1025 0.95 4.90 5.07
C GLU A 1025 1.36 6.38 4.92
N LEU A 1026 0.44 7.33 5.17
CA LEU A 1026 0.75 8.77 5.15
C LEU A 1026 0.92 9.37 6.55
N ALA A 1027 0.34 8.77 7.59
CA ALA A 1027 0.30 9.35 8.93
C ALA A 1027 1.71 9.67 9.48
N ARG A 1028 2.66 8.75 9.31
CA ARG A 1028 4.08 8.87 9.71
C ARG A 1028 4.85 10.06 9.14
N MET A 1029 4.32 10.72 8.10
CA MET A 1029 4.96 11.86 7.43
C MET A 1029 4.37 13.22 7.81
N TYR A 1030 3.37 13.26 8.70
CA TYR A 1030 2.84 14.49 9.30
C TYR A 1030 2.92 14.50 10.83
N ARG A 1031 3.17 13.34 11.46
CA ARG A 1031 3.39 13.14 12.89
C ARG A 1031 4.21 11.87 13.11
N ASP A 1032 4.86 11.76 14.27
CA ASP A 1032 5.28 10.47 14.81
C ASP A 1032 4.12 9.77 15.54
N ASP A 1033 4.36 8.55 16.03
CA ASP A 1033 3.56 7.97 17.10
C ASP A 1033 3.58 8.92 18.31
N ILE A 1034 2.42 9.09 18.98
CA ILE A 1034 2.30 9.99 20.14
C ILE A 1034 1.81 9.19 21.34
N THR A 1035 2.68 8.98 22.31
CA THR A 1035 2.39 8.34 23.60
C THR A 1035 2.60 9.32 24.74
N ILE A 1036 1.61 9.40 25.62
CA ILE A 1036 1.60 10.36 26.73
C ILE A 1036 1.16 9.65 28.01
N ILE A 1037 1.87 9.91 29.12
CA ILE A 1037 1.45 9.59 30.49
C ILE A 1037 1.51 10.87 31.32
N ILE A 1038 0.41 11.23 31.99
CA ILE A 1038 0.30 12.36 32.90
C ILE A 1038 -0.01 11.82 34.30
N THR A 1039 0.94 11.93 35.22
CA THR A 1039 0.81 11.48 36.61
C THR A 1039 0.46 12.66 37.50
N GLN A 1040 -0.64 12.60 38.26
CA GLN A 1040 -1.08 13.69 39.12
C GLN A 1040 -0.69 13.45 40.58
N PHE A 1041 -0.05 14.45 41.21
CA PHE A 1041 0.46 14.36 42.57
C PHE A 1041 -0.52 14.90 43.63
N ASN A 1042 -0.45 14.34 44.83
CA ASN A 1042 -1.25 14.71 45.98
C ASN A 1042 -0.48 15.73 46.86
N PRO A 1043 -0.80 17.04 46.76
CA PRO A 1043 -0.05 18.09 47.46
C PRO A 1043 -0.16 17.99 48.98
N HIS A 1044 -1.27 17.42 49.49
CA HIS A 1044 -1.53 17.31 50.92
C HIS A 1044 -0.69 16.19 51.56
N VAL A 1045 -0.59 15.03 50.89
CA VAL A 1045 0.27 13.92 51.34
C VAL A 1045 1.74 14.31 51.26
N ILE A 1046 2.17 14.92 50.16
CA ILE A 1046 3.56 15.39 49.99
C ILE A 1046 3.90 16.45 51.05
N GLY A 1047 2.96 17.35 51.38
CA GLY A 1047 3.11 18.31 52.46
C GLY A 1047 3.26 17.67 53.85
N ALA A 1048 2.43 16.67 54.16
CA ALA A 1048 2.45 15.96 55.44
C ALA A 1048 3.74 15.14 55.63
N GLN A 1049 4.11 14.32 54.64
CA GLN A 1049 5.32 13.49 54.67
C GLN A 1049 6.61 14.33 54.83
N ARG A 1050 6.59 15.58 54.35
CA ARG A 1050 7.71 16.52 54.52
C ARG A 1050 7.81 17.11 55.93
N GLN A 1051 6.70 17.22 56.66
CA GLN A 1051 6.70 17.67 58.06
C GLN A 1051 7.18 16.55 59.00
N GLU A 1052 6.73 15.31 58.78
CA GLU A 1052 7.20 14.14 59.53
C GLU A 1052 8.69 13.83 59.31
N GLY A 1053 9.25 14.16 58.14
CA GLY A 1053 10.69 14.04 57.84
C GLY A 1053 11.57 15.19 58.35
N GLN A 1054 11.02 16.16 59.09
CA GLN A 1054 11.76 17.27 59.72
C GLN A 1054 11.68 17.28 61.25
N SER A 1055 10.90 16.36 61.84
CA SER A 1055 10.81 16.08 63.28
C SER A 1055 11.65 14.87 63.67
#